data_AF-A0A960PM70-F1
#
_entry.id   AF-A0A960PM70-F1
#
_cell.length_a   1.000
_cell.length_b   1.000
_cell.length_c   1.000
_cell.angle_alpha   90.00
_cell.angle_beta   90.00
_cell.angle_gamma   90.00
#
_symmetry.space_group_name_H-M   'P 1'
#
loop_
_entity.id
_entity.type
_entity.pdbx_description
1 polymer ?
#
loop_
_entity_poly.entity_id
_entity_poly.type
_entity_poly.pdbx_seq_one_letter_code
_entity_poly.pdbx_strand_id
1 'polypeptide(L)'
;MPKTRNADLRRRELARQVRNLSLTELLESFRREGVERAFLVFENGQFTLSHPKLLEPIQAFFELSQDFARHEAVFIGTEPEIPTLFFAFVHDTRRGLAQGGLRYRLYDSVASILEDGLRLSQGMTRKNALAGLWWGGGKGILPMTPAMQTEAYLKEGAPRRLEVFKAYARFVASLNGVYYTAEDIGTKTTDMDAMLSQNRFQTCISSSVGGSGNPSPATARGVFWAMQAAWRFLTGSDRLQGVKVAVQGAGNVGGVLIRLLDDAGAEVWTSDVNREVLAELAEERPRVKVVAPQEILSLPVDIVAPCAIGDQINVRTIPTLKARLVCGAANNILGEPADAERLKERGIAFVPDYVCNRMGITNCADEWQGYLAQDVQVAAQRLYPDTLRILRHARNLYTTTTAAADELADIAACELHPQLGHRGRRIVDHLIASGWHRPSRPVAERPAEALFVPALDEAGLRLRWKQPRRFEGARAAVAAGPLSTASRPSLDGFLSALLADVRARSLEASEGGPCRRLLGSDPAGLTLQLAVERSLPYEREETGRTDFLEACKDLHRSNDAAVREQLHEAGVDFDPQGWLDPMSSVGTEAVRRLYFALKDAGLIRSEQRLGHHCLRCHTVLVASEVKPTRLKIDRRYRIRFQQVGGGDPIDTLTFFPELLVGVVAVTVKAGGSYASAAGGEALHPLTGAPLPILAADALEADASFLVPGYRGQDEKLARLHGLSVFPPVYDDRGRVLLAAEAGTVPRAVERREARQAILEKLGEAAEAMDGGWSLDARRCQRCESMVLPLVSEQVFLHLEQLSSALESAVRSGAVRFSDEIWKEKVLAYTRRLEPLCISRQQWWGHELPDRPEEVLSAWFSLMAWSLAATGWPRAQSPAPVDEVFVNPDLLLRWVVPSQLIALQLFGCPAFRRIAVHGALHIVDRDLVEVPGIAPDAPDEERFLVRSTLRPMRKQLGNVVEPATLVHRFGADALRLGALLCLGSGRPEVVTFSEGALRQARRTLHRLAAQVGGLHRLGPDRPGDAPSAADLKLRSHLETAAEAATLAYRELRLGDAASALVEAVEQLRSYGRSAAAGEAADVPATLAIALGHLVRGFSPICPYLFSKLELWAREHGLEEPAPAPPASASSQVPAGAARTSALEA
;
A
#
# COMPACT_ATOMS: atom_id res chain seq x y z
N MET A 1 -28.90 10.17 11.00
CA MET A 1 -28.52 11.60 10.88
C MET A 1 -28.45 12.33 12.24
N PRO A 2 -29.43 12.26 13.18
CA PRO A 2 -29.35 13.01 14.45
C PRO A 2 -28.28 12.50 15.43
N LYS A 3 -28.12 11.16 15.53
CA LYS A 3 -27.15 10.51 16.43
C LYS A 3 -25.68 10.79 16.07
N THR A 4 -25.37 10.91 14.77
CA THR A 4 -24.02 11.24 14.29
C THR A 4 -23.67 12.70 14.56
N ARG A 5 -24.62 13.63 14.38
CA ARG A 5 -24.41 15.06 14.65
C ARG A 5 -24.14 15.36 16.13
N ASN A 6 -24.86 14.71 17.05
CA ASN A 6 -24.63 14.86 18.49
C ASN A 6 -23.30 14.24 18.95
N ALA A 7 -22.86 13.14 18.32
CA ALA A 7 -21.57 12.53 18.61
C ALA A 7 -20.41 13.45 18.21
N ASP A 8 -20.51 14.11 17.05
CA ASP A 8 -19.47 15.05 16.60
C ASP A 8 -19.42 16.32 17.45
N LEU A 9 -20.58 16.86 17.87
CA LEU A 9 -20.61 18.00 18.79
C LEU A 9 -19.93 17.70 20.13
N ARG A 10 -20.19 16.51 20.70
CA ARG A 10 -19.54 16.08 21.95
C ARG A 10 -18.02 15.93 21.77
N ARG A 11 -17.55 15.35 20.66
CA ARG A 11 -16.11 15.25 20.36
C ARG A 11 -15.44 16.62 20.27
N ARG A 12 -16.08 17.57 19.58
CA ARG A 12 -15.56 18.94 19.44
C ARG A 12 -15.41 19.62 20.78
N GLU A 13 -16.41 19.52 21.64
CA GLU A 13 -16.36 20.10 22.98
C GLU A 13 -15.23 19.49 23.83
N LEU A 14 -15.09 18.17 23.79
CA LEU A 14 -14.01 17.46 24.48
C LEU A 14 -12.62 17.84 23.95
N ALA A 15 -12.45 18.02 22.63
CA ALA A 15 -11.20 18.45 22.04
C ALA A 15 -10.84 19.90 22.45
N ARG A 16 -11.83 20.82 22.49
CA ARG A 16 -11.62 22.20 22.96
C ARG A 16 -11.12 22.26 24.40
N GLN A 17 -11.60 21.37 25.27
CA GLN A 17 -11.14 21.29 26.65
C GLN A 17 -9.63 21.04 26.74
N VAL A 18 -9.06 20.23 25.83
CA VAL A 18 -7.62 19.92 25.81
C VAL A 18 -6.77 21.14 25.44
N ARG A 19 -7.27 22.03 24.58
CA ARG A 19 -6.55 23.26 24.19
C ARG A 19 -6.37 24.24 25.33
N ASN A 20 -7.38 24.32 26.20
CA ASN A 20 -7.36 25.22 27.36
C ASN A 20 -6.75 24.58 28.61
N LEU A 21 -6.43 23.28 28.56
CA LEU A 21 -5.87 22.55 29.68
C LEU A 21 -4.36 22.82 29.80
N SER A 22 -3.93 23.30 30.95
CA SER A 22 -2.51 23.45 31.29
C SER A 22 -1.89 22.13 31.73
N LEU A 23 -0.56 22.02 31.61
CA LEU A 23 0.18 20.85 32.08
C LEU A 23 -0.02 20.61 33.59
N THR A 24 -0.07 21.68 34.39
CA THR A 24 -0.25 21.60 35.85
C THR A 24 -1.61 21.00 36.21
N GLU A 25 -2.70 21.44 35.55
CA GLU A 25 -4.05 20.91 35.80
C GLU A 25 -4.18 19.43 35.40
N LEU A 26 -3.52 19.02 34.31
CA LEU A 26 -3.49 17.61 33.92
C LEU A 26 -2.71 16.77 34.95
N LEU A 27 -1.55 17.25 35.41
CA LEU A 27 -0.77 16.58 36.46
C LEU A 27 -1.56 16.45 37.78
N GLU A 28 -2.26 17.51 38.19
CA GLU A 28 -3.15 17.47 39.36
C GLU A 28 -4.29 16.47 39.19
N SER A 29 -4.84 16.34 37.98
CA SER A 29 -5.86 15.34 37.68
C SER A 29 -5.32 13.91 37.79
N PHE A 30 -4.10 13.64 37.31
CA PHE A 30 -3.41 12.36 37.49
C PHE A 30 -3.21 12.03 38.98
N ARG A 31 -2.72 13.01 39.76
CA ARG A 31 -2.49 12.85 41.20
C ARG A 31 -3.79 12.60 41.97
N ARG A 32 -4.85 13.35 41.66
CA ARG A 32 -6.18 13.21 42.30
C ARG A 32 -6.79 11.82 42.08
N GLU A 33 -6.61 11.26 40.89
CA GLU A 33 -7.11 9.92 40.53
C GLU A 33 -6.15 8.79 40.92
N GLY A 34 -4.98 9.10 41.51
CA GLY A 34 -3.96 8.11 41.87
C GLY A 34 -3.36 7.38 40.66
N VAL A 35 -3.30 8.04 39.50
CA VAL A 35 -2.82 7.48 38.24
C VAL A 35 -1.35 7.85 38.05
N GLU A 36 -0.48 6.84 38.05
CA GLU A 36 0.95 7.02 37.72
C GLU A 36 1.26 6.75 36.25
N ARG A 37 0.43 5.92 35.59
CA ARG A 37 0.64 5.43 34.22
C ARG A 37 -0.67 5.36 33.46
N ALA A 38 -0.66 5.85 32.23
CA ALA A 38 -1.81 5.84 31.35
C ALA A 38 -1.39 5.58 29.90
N PHE A 39 -2.31 5.05 29.10
CA PHE A 39 -2.08 4.88 27.66
C PHE A 39 -3.33 5.17 26.84
N LEU A 40 -3.08 5.63 25.62
CA LEU A 40 -4.03 5.62 24.50
C LEU A 40 -3.41 4.76 23.41
N VAL A 41 -4.03 3.63 23.08
CA VAL A 41 -3.56 2.73 22.02
C VAL A 41 -4.55 2.77 20.86
N PHE A 42 -4.06 3.07 19.66
CA PHE A 42 -4.88 3.10 18.46
C PHE A 42 -4.64 1.85 17.63
N GLU A 43 -5.74 1.23 17.18
CA GLU A 43 -5.68 0.04 16.35
C GLU A 43 -6.92 -0.05 15.46
N ASN A 44 -6.70 -0.22 14.16
CA ASN A 44 -7.76 -0.43 13.16
C ASN A 44 -8.92 0.57 13.28
N GLY A 45 -8.58 1.84 13.49
CA GLY A 45 -9.56 2.92 13.58
C GLY A 45 -10.23 3.07 14.95
N GLN A 46 -9.79 2.37 15.99
CA GLN A 46 -10.36 2.47 17.34
C GLN A 46 -9.29 2.74 18.40
N PHE A 47 -9.64 3.53 19.41
CA PHE A 47 -8.82 3.74 20.60
C PHE A 47 -9.19 2.75 21.72
N THR A 48 -8.16 2.22 22.38
CA THR A 48 -8.26 1.55 23.68
C THR A 48 -7.60 2.45 24.72
N LEU A 49 -8.37 2.83 25.75
CA LEU A 49 -7.93 3.74 26.81
C LEU A 49 -7.74 2.97 28.12
N SER A 50 -6.64 3.25 28.84
CA SER A 50 -6.45 2.70 30.18
C SER A 50 -7.40 3.33 31.22
N HIS A 51 -7.60 4.65 31.13
CA HIS A 51 -8.40 5.45 32.06
C HIS A 51 -9.39 6.33 31.27
N PRO A 52 -10.54 5.78 30.83
CA PRO A 52 -11.46 6.49 29.93
C PRO A 52 -11.91 7.86 30.43
N LYS A 53 -12.20 8.02 31.73
CA LYS A 53 -12.64 9.31 32.30
C LYS A 53 -11.61 10.42 32.16
N LEU A 54 -10.32 10.07 32.22
CA LEU A 54 -9.20 11.01 32.15
C LEU A 54 -8.77 11.25 30.70
N LEU A 55 -8.87 10.22 29.84
CA LEU A 55 -8.28 10.21 28.50
C LEU A 55 -9.29 10.42 27.36
N GLU A 56 -10.60 10.39 27.61
CA GLU A 56 -11.63 10.66 26.58
C GLU A 56 -11.46 12.04 25.91
N PRO A 57 -11.10 13.15 26.64
CA PRO A 57 -10.79 14.42 25.99
C PRO A 57 -9.59 14.36 25.05
N ILE A 58 -8.51 13.69 25.46
CA ILE A 58 -7.30 13.51 24.63
C ILE A 58 -7.60 12.63 23.42
N GLN A 59 -8.43 11.58 23.58
CA GLN A 59 -8.92 10.78 22.45
C GLN A 59 -9.67 11.66 21.45
N ALA A 60 -10.60 12.49 21.92
CA ALA A 60 -11.38 13.36 21.04
C ALA A 60 -10.50 14.37 20.30
N PHE A 61 -9.46 14.90 20.97
CA PHE A 61 -8.44 15.75 20.36
C PHE A 61 -7.69 14.99 19.24
N PHE A 62 -7.23 13.77 19.49
CA PHE A 62 -6.58 12.94 18.46
C PHE A 62 -7.50 12.57 17.30
N GLU A 63 -8.78 12.27 17.55
CA GLU A 63 -9.75 11.93 16.51
C GLU A 63 -10.03 13.09 15.55
N LEU A 64 -9.77 14.34 15.95
CA LEU A 64 -10.01 15.55 15.15
C LEU A 64 -8.74 16.22 14.64
N SER A 65 -7.57 15.89 15.21
CA SER A 65 -6.30 16.51 14.85
C SER A 65 -5.77 15.96 13.52
N GLN A 66 -5.30 16.87 12.65
CA GLN A 66 -4.61 16.51 11.41
C GLN A 66 -3.23 15.89 11.65
N ASP A 67 -2.63 16.15 12.81
CA ASP A 67 -1.31 15.65 13.20
C ASP A 67 -1.35 14.20 13.70
N PHE A 68 -2.53 13.70 14.09
CA PHE A 68 -2.72 12.31 14.48
C PHE A 68 -2.70 11.40 13.25
N ALA A 69 -1.56 10.77 13.01
CA ALA A 69 -1.29 9.94 11.84
C ALA A 69 -1.40 8.43 12.16
N ARG A 70 -2.47 8.03 12.87
CA ARG A 70 -2.73 6.63 13.28
C ARG A 70 -1.65 6.06 14.22
N HIS A 71 -1.06 6.91 15.07
CA HIS A 71 -0.03 6.52 16.04
C HIS A 71 -0.44 5.28 16.84
N GLU A 72 0.40 4.24 16.82
CA GLU A 72 0.11 2.97 17.49
C GLU A 72 -0.20 3.13 18.99
N ALA A 73 0.56 3.99 19.68
CA ALA A 73 0.38 4.21 21.11
C ALA A 73 0.91 5.57 21.58
N VAL A 74 0.25 6.15 22.58
CA VAL A 74 0.76 7.26 23.40
C VAL A 74 0.73 6.83 24.85
N PHE A 75 1.89 6.86 25.50
CA PHE A 75 2.06 6.53 26.91
C PHE A 75 2.29 7.80 27.72
N ILE A 76 1.64 7.89 28.87
CA ILE A 76 1.75 9.00 29.82
C ILE A 76 2.17 8.45 31.18
N GLY A 77 3.14 9.07 31.82
CA GLY A 77 3.63 8.69 33.14
C GLY A 77 3.83 9.87 34.08
N THR A 78 3.94 9.60 35.38
CA THR A 78 4.40 10.55 36.39
C THR A 78 5.03 9.81 37.58
N GLU A 79 5.81 10.53 38.39
CA GLU A 79 6.28 10.07 39.68
C GLU A 79 5.93 11.12 40.75
N PRO A 80 5.59 10.72 42.00
CA PRO A 80 5.11 11.65 43.03
C PRO A 80 6.03 12.85 43.30
N GLU A 81 7.35 12.63 43.29
CA GLU A 81 8.36 13.65 43.62
C GLU A 81 8.77 14.51 42.41
N ILE A 82 8.31 14.17 41.20
CA ILE A 82 8.67 14.86 39.97
C ILE A 82 7.54 15.81 39.56
N PRO A 83 7.79 17.13 39.41
CA PRO A 83 6.76 18.13 39.15
C PRO A 83 6.39 18.23 37.66
N THR A 84 6.25 17.09 36.96
CA THR A 84 5.82 17.04 35.56
C THR A 84 5.25 15.67 35.16
N LEU A 85 4.70 15.61 33.94
CA LEU A 85 4.28 14.39 33.25
C LEU A 85 5.35 13.94 32.26
N PHE A 86 5.36 12.66 31.93
CA PHE A 86 6.23 12.02 30.95
C PHE A 86 5.39 11.57 29.77
N PHE A 87 5.82 11.86 28.55
CA PHE A 87 5.12 11.40 27.34
C PHE A 87 6.06 10.61 26.44
N ALA A 88 5.58 9.46 25.97
CA ALA A 88 6.21 8.71 24.88
C ALA A 88 5.17 8.43 23.78
N PHE A 89 5.43 8.98 22.60
CA PHE A 89 4.62 8.80 21.40
C PHE A 89 5.27 7.73 20.53
N VAL A 90 4.49 6.72 20.15
CA VAL A 90 4.90 5.65 19.24
C VAL A 90 4.02 5.74 18.01
N HIS A 91 4.60 6.16 16.89
CA HIS A 91 3.85 6.36 15.65
C HIS A 91 3.63 5.04 14.91
N ASP A 92 4.71 4.34 14.54
CA ASP A 92 4.66 3.14 13.72
C ASP A 92 5.84 2.22 14.05
N THR A 93 5.58 0.94 14.35
CA THR A 93 6.58 -0.08 14.67
C THR A 93 6.72 -1.18 13.62
N ARG A 94 6.16 -1.01 12.41
CA ARG A 94 6.30 -1.98 11.31
C ARG A 94 7.76 -2.19 10.91
N ARG A 95 8.53 -1.11 10.79
CA ARG A 95 9.97 -1.14 10.48
C ARG A 95 10.87 -1.52 11.64
N GLY A 96 10.34 -1.79 12.83
CA GLY A 96 11.12 -2.13 14.03
C GLY A 96 10.56 -1.45 15.29
N LEU A 97 11.34 -1.39 16.35
CA LEU A 97 10.93 -0.67 17.57
C LEU A 97 10.88 0.85 17.27
N ALA A 98 10.22 1.65 18.09
CA ALA A 98 10.13 3.09 17.86
C ALA A 98 11.38 3.81 18.39
N GLN A 99 12.01 4.67 17.58
CA GLN A 99 13.15 5.48 18.03
C GLN A 99 12.95 6.96 17.72
N GLY A 100 13.38 7.81 18.65
CA GLY A 100 13.53 9.25 18.43
C GLY A 100 13.88 10.00 19.70
N GLY A 101 14.31 11.25 19.56
CA GLY A 101 14.85 12.00 20.70
C GLY A 101 13.84 12.43 21.77
N LEU A 102 14.35 12.79 22.95
CA LEU A 102 13.63 13.34 24.09
C LEU A 102 13.69 14.86 24.06
N ARG A 103 12.54 15.52 23.92
CA ARG A 103 12.48 16.98 23.98
C ARG A 103 12.25 17.46 25.41
N TYR A 104 13.05 18.43 25.84
CA TYR A 104 12.93 19.08 27.14
C TYR A 104 12.70 20.59 26.97
N ARG A 105 11.42 21.02 27.05
CA ARG A 105 10.99 22.40 26.76
C ARG A 105 9.74 22.79 27.56
N LEU A 106 9.53 24.09 27.75
CA LEU A 106 8.26 24.66 28.21
C LEU A 106 7.22 24.67 27.08
N TYR A 107 5.97 24.37 27.42
CA TYR A 107 4.81 24.38 26.53
C TYR A 107 3.68 25.21 27.13
N ASP A 108 2.87 25.85 26.28
CA ASP A 108 1.81 26.75 26.72
C ASP A 108 0.54 25.99 27.13
N SER A 109 0.28 24.83 26.51
CA SER A 109 -0.91 24.00 26.78
C SER A 109 -0.65 22.51 26.55
N VAL A 110 -1.54 21.65 27.05
CA VAL A 110 -1.50 20.21 26.77
C VAL A 110 -1.63 19.96 25.26
N ALA A 111 -2.50 20.69 24.56
CA ALA A 111 -2.62 20.55 23.09
C ALA A 111 -1.28 20.76 22.37
N SER A 112 -0.50 21.78 22.75
CA SER A 112 0.82 22.03 22.13
C SER A 112 1.84 20.90 22.38
N ILE A 113 1.76 20.23 23.53
CA ILE A 113 2.59 19.03 23.84
C ILE A 113 2.18 17.87 22.93
N LEU A 114 0.88 17.66 22.77
CA LEU A 114 0.31 16.59 21.96
C LEU A 114 0.62 16.79 20.48
N GLU A 115 0.39 17.98 19.93
CA GLU A 115 0.68 18.32 18.52
C GLU A 115 2.17 18.13 18.20
N ASP A 116 3.07 18.64 19.05
CA ASP A 116 4.53 18.48 18.85
C ASP A 116 4.94 17.00 18.94
N GLY A 117 4.42 16.25 19.91
CA GLY A 117 4.68 14.82 20.05
C GLY A 117 4.21 14.00 18.85
N LEU A 118 3.01 14.28 18.34
CA LEU A 118 2.43 13.60 17.18
C LEU A 118 3.24 13.89 15.90
N ARG A 119 3.48 15.17 15.59
CA ARG A 119 4.24 15.58 14.40
C ARG A 119 5.66 15.04 14.38
N LEU A 120 6.36 15.12 15.51
CA LEU A 120 7.76 14.69 15.58
C LEU A 120 7.91 13.17 15.52
N SER A 121 7.02 12.41 16.15
CA SER A 121 7.08 10.93 16.08
C SER A 121 6.74 10.41 14.68
N GLN A 122 5.80 11.05 13.98
CA GLN A 122 5.56 10.80 12.55
C GLN A 122 6.78 11.16 11.71
N GLY A 123 7.35 12.35 11.92
CA GLY A 123 8.58 12.79 11.25
C GLY A 123 9.75 11.82 11.46
N MET A 124 9.88 11.23 12.64
CA MET A 124 10.89 10.19 12.92
C MET A 124 10.63 8.90 12.15
N THR A 125 9.38 8.51 11.95
CA THR A 125 9.04 7.33 11.12
C THR A 125 9.54 7.56 9.69
N ARG A 126 9.20 8.71 9.12
CA ARG A 126 9.63 9.07 7.76
C ARG A 126 11.14 9.18 7.65
N LYS A 127 11.79 9.84 8.62
CA LYS A 127 13.25 10.02 8.66
C LYS A 127 13.97 8.67 8.75
N ASN A 128 13.54 7.77 9.63
CA ASN A 128 14.13 6.43 9.79
C ASN A 128 13.92 5.59 8.53
N ALA A 129 12.70 5.56 8.00
CA ALA A 129 12.37 4.81 6.79
C ALA A 129 13.19 5.27 5.59
N LEU A 130 13.27 6.58 5.37
CA LEU A 130 14.02 7.17 4.26
C LEU A 130 15.53 6.98 4.42
N ALA A 131 16.06 6.99 5.65
CA ALA A 131 17.45 6.66 5.93
C ALA A 131 17.77 5.15 5.72
N GLY A 132 16.77 4.33 5.43
CA GLY A 132 16.92 2.88 5.28
C GLY A 132 17.14 2.15 6.60
N LEU A 133 16.84 2.81 7.72
CA LEU A 133 17.00 2.25 9.06
C LEU A 133 15.84 1.30 9.40
N TRP A 134 16.14 0.25 10.16
CA TRP A 134 15.15 -0.71 10.66
C TRP A 134 14.55 -0.25 12.00
N TRP A 135 14.07 0.99 11.99
CA TRP A 135 13.45 1.64 13.14
C TRP A 135 12.11 2.25 12.73
N GLY A 136 11.14 2.09 13.62
CA GLY A 136 9.91 2.86 13.65
C GLY A 136 10.14 4.28 14.16
N GLY A 137 9.11 5.12 14.13
CA GLY A 137 9.21 6.48 14.70
C GLY A 137 8.63 6.58 16.10
N GLY A 138 9.43 7.12 17.00
CA GLY A 138 9.01 7.46 18.36
C GLY A 138 9.38 8.90 18.72
N LYS A 139 8.76 9.42 19.78
CA LYS A 139 9.16 10.70 20.37
C LYS A 139 8.89 10.74 21.86
N GLY A 140 9.87 11.23 22.60
CA GLY A 140 9.73 11.53 24.02
C GLY A 140 9.52 13.02 24.22
N ILE A 141 8.53 13.41 25.02
CA ILE A 141 8.36 14.79 25.46
C ILE A 141 8.39 14.80 26.99
N LEU A 142 9.33 15.56 27.54
CA LEU A 142 9.48 15.85 28.96
C LEU A 142 9.20 17.34 29.15
N PRO A 143 7.92 17.74 29.25
CA PRO A 143 7.55 19.14 29.32
C PRO A 143 7.97 19.74 30.66
N MET A 144 8.42 20.99 30.65
CA MET A 144 8.70 21.75 31.87
C MET A 144 7.42 22.39 32.40
N THR A 145 7.25 22.39 33.72
CA THR A 145 6.29 23.29 34.38
C THR A 145 6.94 24.65 34.64
N PRO A 146 6.17 25.73 34.86
CA PRO A 146 6.73 27.02 35.26
C PRO A 146 7.67 26.94 36.47
N ALA A 147 7.39 26.03 37.42
CA ALA A 147 8.24 25.79 38.60
C ALA A 147 9.63 25.20 38.26
N MET A 148 9.80 24.61 37.08
CA MET A 148 11.06 24.03 36.62
C MET A 148 11.97 25.05 35.90
N GLN A 149 11.56 26.31 35.73
CA GLN A 149 12.37 27.36 35.11
C GLN A 149 13.39 27.97 36.11
N THR A 150 14.18 27.12 36.75
CA THR A 150 15.23 27.53 37.70
C THR A 150 16.57 26.89 37.32
N GLU A 151 17.68 27.47 37.80
CA GLU A 151 19.03 26.97 37.48
C GLU A 151 19.20 25.49 37.87
N ALA A 152 18.51 25.02 38.92
CA ALA A 152 18.54 23.63 39.38
C ALA A 152 18.07 22.60 38.33
N TYR A 153 17.20 23.00 37.39
CA TYR A 153 16.66 22.14 36.34
C TYR A 153 17.24 22.45 34.94
N LEU A 154 17.73 23.68 34.74
CA LEU A 154 18.26 24.13 33.44
C LEU A 154 19.76 23.86 33.27
N LYS A 155 20.53 23.94 34.36
CA LYS A 155 21.99 23.77 34.31
C LYS A 155 22.37 22.31 34.07
N GLU A 156 23.25 22.11 33.10
CA GLU A 156 23.83 20.80 32.80
C GLU A 156 24.51 20.19 34.04
N GLY A 157 24.26 18.91 34.30
CA GLY A 157 24.81 18.20 35.45
C GLY A 157 24.19 18.54 36.81
N ALA A 158 23.22 19.46 36.89
CA ALA A 158 22.59 19.82 38.17
C ALA A 158 21.81 18.63 38.78
N PRO A 159 21.87 18.40 40.11
CA PRO A 159 21.26 17.21 40.73
C PRO A 159 19.77 17.03 40.43
N ARG A 160 18.98 18.12 40.48
CA ARG A 160 17.54 18.08 40.20
C ARG A 160 17.25 17.78 38.73
N ARG A 161 18.04 18.33 37.79
CA ARG A 161 17.96 17.97 36.38
C ARG A 161 18.17 16.46 36.19
N LEU A 162 19.26 15.91 36.73
CA LEU A 162 19.59 14.49 36.60
C LEU A 162 18.52 13.57 37.20
N GLU A 163 17.90 13.97 38.31
CA GLU A 163 16.80 13.24 38.95
C GLU A 163 15.57 13.12 38.04
N VAL A 164 15.18 14.20 37.35
CA VAL A 164 14.06 14.18 36.40
C VAL A 164 14.36 13.26 35.22
N PHE A 165 15.57 13.30 34.66
CA PHE A 165 15.95 12.39 33.56
C PHE A 165 16.01 10.92 34.01
N LYS A 166 16.46 10.64 35.24
CA LYS A 166 16.41 9.29 35.84
C LYS A 166 14.98 8.79 36.02
N ALA A 167 14.04 9.66 36.40
CA ALA A 167 12.62 9.30 36.51
C ALA A 167 12.01 9.00 35.13
N TYR A 168 12.28 9.84 34.13
CA TYR A 168 11.86 9.58 32.76
C TYR A 168 12.47 8.28 32.21
N ALA A 169 13.72 7.97 32.56
CA ALA A 169 14.37 6.71 32.21
C ALA A 169 13.66 5.48 32.80
N ARG A 170 13.22 5.52 34.06
CA ARG A 170 12.40 4.45 34.65
C ARG A 170 11.06 4.29 33.92
N PHE A 171 10.45 5.40 33.52
CA PHE A 171 9.24 5.38 32.70
C PHE A 171 9.50 4.68 31.35
N VAL A 172 10.55 5.05 30.62
CA VAL A 172 10.93 4.39 29.35
C VAL A 172 11.27 2.91 29.56
N ALA A 173 12.01 2.56 30.62
CA ALA A 173 12.31 1.17 30.98
C ALA A 173 11.03 0.33 31.13
N SER A 174 9.99 0.91 31.75
CA SER A 174 8.71 0.24 31.97
C SER A 174 7.92 -0.06 30.69
N LEU A 175 8.27 0.58 29.58
CA LEU A 175 7.67 0.34 28.26
C LEU A 175 8.28 -0.86 27.52
N ASN A 176 9.16 -1.63 28.18
CA ASN A 176 9.72 -2.89 27.71
C ASN A 176 10.38 -2.82 26.31
N GLY A 177 10.94 -1.66 25.97
CA GLY A 177 11.69 -1.45 24.73
C GLY A 177 10.84 -1.18 23.50
N VAL A 178 9.54 -0.87 23.63
CA VAL A 178 8.77 -0.39 22.46
C VAL A 178 9.27 0.96 21.96
N TYR A 179 9.86 1.78 22.83
CA TYR A 179 10.39 3.11 22.52
C TYR A 179 11.83 3.25 23.02
N TYR A 180 12.72 3.72 22.14
CA TYR A 180 14.11 4.07 22.38
C TYR A 180 14.29 5.57 22.25
N THR A 181 14.89 6.19 23.26
CA THR A 181 15.07 7.64 23.30
C THR A 181 16.48 8.08 22.88
N ALA A 182 16.68 9.35 22.59
CA ALA A 182 17.94 9.93 22.15
C ALA A 182 18.03 11.42 22.51
N GLU A 183 19.15 12.08 22.21
CA GLU A 183 19.28 13.53 22.34
C GLU A 183 18.34 14.28 21.36
N ASP A 184 17.73 15.36 21.84
CA ASP A 184 17.01 16.38 21.07
C ASP A 184 17.12 17.75 21.78
N ILE A 185 16.44 18.78 21.24
CA ILE A 185 16.34 20.13 21.79
C ILE A 185 16.07 20.10 23.30
N GLY A 186 16.97 20.76 24.04
CA GLY A 186 16.92 20.89 25.49
C GLY A 186 17.57 19.75 26.27
N THR A 187 18.17 18.77 25.59
CA THR A 187 18.89 17.64 26.20
C THR A 187 20.35 17.60 25.72
N LYS A 188 21.19 16.88 26.46
CA LYS A 188 22.62 16.72 26.20
C LYS A 188 23.07 15.29 26.50
N THR A 189 24.24 14.90 26.01
CA THR A 189 24.86 13.59 26.30
C THR A 189 24.95 13.28 27.81
N THR A 190 25.19 14.26 28.68
CA THR A 190 25.18 14.04 30.14
C THR A 190 23.81 13.62 30.69
N ASP A 191 22.73 14.09 30.07
CA ASP A 191 21.38 13.69 30.45
C ASP A 191 21.12 12.25 30.00
N MET A 192 21.59 11.88 28.80
CA MET A 192 21.50 10.52 28.27
C MET A 192 22.31 9.53 29.13
N ASP A 193 23.49 9.92 29.61
CA ASP A 193 24.30 9.14 30.54
C ASP A 193 23.56 8.92 31.89
N ALA A 194 22.86 9.93 32.38
CA ALA A 194 22.03 9.80 33.58
C ALA A 194 20.85 8.85 33.35
N MET A 195 20.22 8.91 32.16
CA MET A 195 19.17 7.96 31.77
C MET A 195 19.70 6.53 31.68
N LEU A 196 20.90 6.33 31.15
CA LEU A 196 21.56 5.02 31.05
C LEU A 196 21.73 4.32 32.40
N SER A 197 21.88 5.08 33.48
CA SER A 197 21.95 4.49 34.83
C SER A 197 20.65 3.80 35.29
N GLN A 198 19.52 4.05 34.62
CA GLN A 198 18.20 3.53 35.00
C GLN A 198 17.53 2.71 33.89
N ASN A 199 18.01 2.80 32.65
CA ASN A 199 17.42 2.10 31.52
C ASN A 199 18.45 1.78 30.43
N ARG A 200 18.08 0.90 29.49
CA ARG A 200 18.92 0.50 28.34
C ARG A 200 18.33 0.88 27.00
N PHE A 201 17.20 1.59 26.99
CA PHE A 201 16.44 1.93 25.80
C PHE A 201 16.69 3.40 25.44
N GLN A 202 17.97 3.76 25.34
CA GLN A 202 18.43 5.10 25.00
C GLN A 202 19.69 5.01 24.14
N THR A 203 19.90 6.04 23.32
CA THR A 203 21.07 6.24 22.46
C THR A 203 21.62 7.65 22.61
N CYS A 204 22.69 7.99 21.90
CA CYS A 204 23.45 9.24 22.06
C CYS A 204 24.15 9.33 23.44
N ILE A 205 24.59 8.21 24.01
CA ILE A 205 25.41 8.25 25.22
C ILE A 205 26.81 8.79 24.88
N SER A 206 27.52 9.30 25.89
CA SER A 206 28.83 9.94 25.64
C SER A 206 29.86 8.94 25.08
N SER A 207 30.76 9.41 24.22
CA SER A 207 31.81 8.55 23.64
C SER A 207 32.76 7.99 24.71
N SER A 208 32.95 8.71 25.82
CA SER A 208 33.70 8.25 27.00
C SER A 208 33.13 7.01 27.67
N VAL A 209 31.83 6.72 27.49
CA VAL A 209 31.18 5.51 28.00
C VAL A 209 30.82 4.51 26.89
N GLY A 210 31.38 4.67 25.69
CA GLY A 210 31.22 3.76 24.56
C GLY A 210 30.08 4.09 23.59
N GLY A 211 29.49 5.29 23.69
CA GLY A 211 28.40 5.74 22.81
C GLY A 211 28.83 6.41 21.51
N SER A 212 27.83 6.78 20.70
CA SER A 212 28.03 7.47 19.42
C SER A 212 28.40 8.95 19.55
N GLY A 213 28.24 9.55 20.74
CA GLY A 213 28.56 10.95 21.00
C GLY A 213 27.70 11.95 20.20
N ASN A 214 28.25 13.14 19.92
CA ASN A 214 27.52 14.22 19.26
C ASN A 214 27.25 13.91 17.77
N PRO A 215 25.97 13.87 17.32
CA PRO A 215 25.60 13.54 15.94
C PRO A 215 25.83 14.66 14.90
N SER A 216 26.24 15.86 15.33
CA SER A 216 26.34 17.05 14.47
C SER A 216 27.33 16.92 13.30
N PRO A 217 28.54 16.33 13.45
CA PRO A 217 29.48 16.18 12.33
C PRO A 217 28.97 15.24 11.23
N ALA A 218 28.27 14.16 11.60
CA ALA A 218 27.63 13.25 10.64
C ALA A 218 26.52 13.99 9.87
N THR A 219 25.72 14.80 10.58
CA THR A 219 24.68 15.66 9.99
C THR A 219 25.24 16.62 8.95
N ALA A 220 26.36 17.30 9.25
CA ALA A 220 26.99 18.24 8.32
C ALA A 220 27.48 17.57 7.02
N ARG A 221 28.11 16.39 7.14
CA ARG A 221 28.51 15.58 5.98
C ARG A 221 27.31 15.14 5.15
N GLY A 222 26.21 14.81 5.81
CA GLY A 222 24.95 14.50 5.14
C GLY A 222 24.48 15.66 4.25
N VAL A 223 24.36 16.85 4.84
CA VAL A 223 23.95 18.05 4.11
C VAL A 223 24.88 18.33 2.91
N PHE A 224 26.20 18.16 3.08
CA PHE A 224 27.17 18.31 2.00
C PHE A 224 26.89 17.36 0.82
N TRP A 225 26.67 16.06 1.05
CA TRP A 225 26.35 15.13 -0.03
C TRP A 225 24.99 15.38 -0.68
N ALA A 226 23.98 15.79 0.12
CA ALA A 226 22.69 16.18 -0.42
C ALA A 226 22.81 17.39 -1.35
N MET A 227 23.68 18.36 -1.01
CA MET A 227 24.01 19.50 -1.88
C MET A 227 24.66 19.03 -3.19
N GLN A 228 25.64 18.13 -3.14
CA GLN A 228 26.29 17.59 -4.35
C GLN A 228 25.30 16.86 -5.27
N ALA A 229 24.42 16.03 -4.69
CA ALA A 229 23.39 15.31 -5.42
C ALA A 229 22.39 16.26 -6.09
N ALA A 230 21.91 17.26 -5.35
CA ALA A 230 21.01 18.28 -5.88
C ALA A 230 21.68 19.16 -6.95
N TRP A 231 22.96 19.48 -6.78
CA TRP A 231 23.72 20.22 -7.78
C TRP A 231 23.91 19.43 -9.07
N ARG A 232 24.19 18.12 -8.98
CA ARG A 232 24.22 17.22 -10.14
C ARG A 232 22.89 17.16 -10.86
N PHE A 233 21.79 17.08 -10.11
CA PHE A 233 20.46 17.10 -10.71
C PHE A 233 20.18 18.38 -11.51
N LEU A 234 20.67 19.53 -11.01
CA LEU A 234 20.46 20.84 -11.63
C LEU A 234 21.42 21.15 -12.79
N THR A 235 22.66 20.66 -12.74
CA THR A 235 23.75 21.11 -13.64
C THR A 235 24.45 19.99 -14.40
N GLY A 236 24.21 18.73 -14.04
CA GLY A 236 24.92 17.57 -14.56
C GLY A 236 26.26 17.26 -13.85
N SER A 237 26.74 18.15 -12.96
CA SER A 237 28.01 18.00 -12.21
C SER A 237 27.77 18.00 -10.70
N ASP A 238 28.50 17.18 -9.95
CA ASP A 238 28.49 17.10 -8.49
C ASP A 238 29.65 17.84 -7.81
N ARG A 239 30.50 18.52 -8.60
CA ARG A 239 31.61 19.34 -8.11
C ARG A 239 31.09 20.70 -7.63
N LEU A 240 31.44 21.08 -6.40
CA LEU A 240 31.06 22.36 -5.78
C LEU A 240 32.15 23.46 -5.90
N GLN A 241 33.23 23.19 -6.64
CA GLN A 241 34.30 24.16 -6.86
C GLN A 241 33.75 25.46 -7.51
N GLY A 242 33.96 26.59 -6.85
CA GLY A 242 33.51 27.92 -7.33
C GLY A 242 32.00 28.19 -7.18
N VAL A 243 31.24 27.27 -6.56
CA VAL A 243 29.82 27.47 -6.27
C VAL A 243 29.68 28.42 -5.07
N LYS A 244 28.77 29.40 -5.15
CA LYS A 244 28.54 30.36 -4.07
C LYS A 244 27.49 29.83 -3.10
N VAL A 245 27.83 29.72 -1.83
CA VAL A 245 26.97 29.13 -0.80
C VAL A 245 26.80 30.07 0.39
N ALA A 246 25.56 30.36 0.77
CA ALA A 246 25.23 31.09 2.00
C ALA A 246 24.76 30.13 3.09
N VAL A 247 25.50 30.04 4.20
CA VAL A 247 25.19 29.18 5.35
C VAL A 247 24.68 30.04 6.51
N GLN A 248 23.41 29.89 6.89
CA GLN A 248 22.83 30.61 8.01
C GLN A 248 22.99 29.78 9.29
N GLY A 249 23.90 30.18 10.17
CA GLY A 249 24.29 29.48 11.39
C GLY A 249 25.67 28.83 11.28
N ALA A 250 26.56 29.16 12.20
CA ALA A 250 27.93 28.64 12.32
C ALA A 250 28.12 27.71 13.54
N GLY A 251 27.03 27.31 14.22
CA GLY A 251 27.05 26.36 15.34
C GLY A 251 27.47 24.93 14.98
N ASN A 252 27.12 23.95 15.82
CA ASN A 252 27.65 22.57 15.76
C ASN A 252 27.58 21.89 14.38
N VAL A 253 26.51 22.09 13.62
CA VAL A 253 26.36 21.52 12.27
C VAL A 253 26.90 22.50 11.20
N GLY A 254 26.51 23.77 11.30
CA GLY A 254 26.87 24.80 10.31
C GLY A 254 28.37 25.04 10.19
N GLY A 255 29.10 25.12 11.31
CA GLY A 255 30.55 25.29 11.32
C GLY A 255 31.29 24.13 10.64
N VAL A 256 30.84 22.88 10.85
CA VAL A 256 31.42 21.72 10.15
C VAL A 256 31.10 21.74 8.66
N LEU A 257 29.87 22.11 8.28
CA LEU A 257 29.46 22.23 6.88
C LEU A 257 30.28 23.30 6.15
N ILE A 258 30.54 24.45 6.79
CA ILE A 258 31.35 25.53 6.22
C ILE A 258 32.77 25.04 5.90
N ARG A 259 33.40 24.28 6.81
CA ARG A 259 34.73 23.68 6.57
C ARG A 259 34.73 22.73 5.38
N LEU A 260 33.73 21.84 5.28
CA LEU A 260 33.60 20.90 4.15
C LEU A 260 33.41 21.62 2.81
N LEU A 261 32.63 22.71 2.79
CA LEU A 261 32.40 23.52 1.60
C LEU A 261 33.67 24.27 1.17
N ASP A 262 34.41 24.84 2.13
CA ASP A 262 35.68 25.51 1.85
C ASP A 262 36.76 24.54 1.37
N ASP A 263 36.84 23.33 1.95
CA ASP A 263 37.74 22.26 1.50
C ASP A 263 37.40 21.79 0.06
N ALA A 264 36.12 21.79 -0.31
CA ALA A 264 35.64 21.50 -1.66
C ALA A 264 35.80 22.68 -2.65
N GLY A 265 36.33 23.82 -2.20
CA GLY A 265 36.60 25.00 -3.02
C GLY A 265 35.37 25.84 -3.36
N ALA A 266 34.29 25.75 -2.58
CA ALA A 266 33.14 26.65 -2.68
C ALA A 266 33.45 28.04 -2.11
N GLU A 267 32.76 29.07 -2.60
CA GLU A 267 32.81 30.41 -1.98
C GLU A 267 31.70 30.50 -0.92
N VAL A 268 32.08 30.67 0.36
CA VAL A 268 31.12 30.55 1.48
C VAL A 268 30.88 31.90 2.18
N TRP A 269 29.60 32.23 2.35
CA TRP A 269 29.13 33.32 3.22
C TRP A 269 28.44 32.74 4.46
N THR A 270 28.66 33.33 5.63
CA THR A 270 28.05 32.84 6.89
C THR A 270 27.57 33.97 7.80
N SER A 271 26.62 33.66 8.67
CA SER A 271 26.12 34.54 9.73
C SER A 271 25.71 33.72 10.95
N ASP A 272 25.96 34.21 12.17
CA ASP A 272 25.52 33.62 13.44
C ASP A 272 25.23 34.71 14.48
N VAL A 273 24.46 34.39 15.52
CA VAL A 273 24.21 35.28 16.66
C VAL A 273 25.38 35.26 17.66
N ASN A 274 26.12 34.15 17.74
CA ASN A 274 27.29 34.01 18.59
C ASN A 274 28.53 34.58 17.89
N ARG A 275 29.01 35.74 18.38
CA ARG A 275 30.17 36.44 17.81
C ARG A 275 31.50 35.71 18.02
N GLU A 276 31.63 34.92 19.09
CA GLU A 276 32.87 34.19 19.39
C GLU A 276 33.09 33.08 18.35
N VAL A 277 32.04 32.31 18.03
CA VAL A 277 32.07 31.25 17.01
C VAL A 277 32.43 31.81 15.63
N LEU A 278 31.93 33.00 15.29
CA LEU A 278 32.28 33.67 14.03
C LEU A 278 33.74 34.12 13.99
N ALA A 279 34.28 34.60 15.11
CA ALA A 279 35.67 35.04 15.20
C ALA A 279 36.63 33.85 15.03
N GLU A 280 36.37 32.75 15.75
CA GLU A 280 37.15 31.50 15.64
C GLU A 280 37.12 30.95 14.20
N LEU A 281 35.94 30.91 13.57
CA LEU A 281 35.78 30.39 12.22
C LEU A 281 36.47 31.28 11.17
N ALA A 282 36.46 32.60 11.35
CA ALA A 282 37.12 33.53 10.44
C ALA A 282 38.66 33.45 10.53
N GLU A 283 39.19 33.18 11.74
CA GLU A 283 40.62 32.91 11.95
C GLU A 283 41.03 31.57 11.33
N GLU A 284 40.22 30.52 11.53
CA GLU A 284 40.47 29.19 10.96
C GLU A 284 40.37 29.17 9.43
N ARG A 285 39.40 29.87 8.86
CA ARG A 285 39.04 29.80 7.43
C ARG A 285 38.96 31.20 6.79
N PRO A 286 40.10 31.80 6.37
CA PRO A 286 40.16 33.18 5.87
C PRO A 286 39.35 33.47 4.59
N ARG A 287 38.95 32.44 3.84
CA ARG A 287 38.12 32.58 2.62
C ARG A 287 36.63 32.76 2.91
N VAL A 288 36.18 32.44 4.12
CA VAL A 288 34.77 32.51 4.52
C VAL A 288 34.40 33.96 4.83
N LYS A 289 33.31 34.44 4.24
CA LYS A 289 32.84 35.83 4.40
C LYS A 289 31.72 35.91 5.44
N VAL A 290 31.93 36.67 6.51
CA VAL A 290 30.91 36.91 7.53
C VAL A 290 30.00 38.08 7.13
N VAL A 291 28.69 37.90 7.22
CA VAL A 291 27.67 38.92 6.90
C VAL A 291 26.65 39.09 8.04
N ALA A 292 25.86 40.16 7.98
CA ALA A 292 24.79 40.37 8.94
C ALA A 292 23.67 39.31 8.79
N PRO A 293 23.07 38.80 9.88
CA PRO A 293 22.02 37.77 9.83
C PRO A 293 20.81 38.13 8.96
N GLN A 294 20.48 39.42 8.83
CA GLN A 294 19.34 39.88 8.03
C GLN A 294 19.61 39.83 6.51
N GLU A 295 20.87 39.80 6.10
CA GLU A 295 21.27 39.90 4.69
C GLU A 295 21.51 38.53 4.05
N ILE A 296 21.86 37.51 4.85
CA ILE A 296 22.34 36.19 4.39
C ILE A 296 21.43 35.51 3.35
N LEU A 297 20.10 35.58 3.52
CA LEU A 297 19.14 34.88 2.63
C LEU A 297 18.94 35.59 1.28
N SER A 298 19.23 36.89 1.18
CA SER A 298 19.00 37.69 -0.04
C SER A 298 20.25 37.89 -0.91
N LEU A 299 21.37 37.29 -0.50
CA LEU A 299 22.64 37.34 -1.23
C LEU A 299 22.51 36.70 -2.63
N PRO A 300 23.26 37.21 -3.63
CA PRO A 300 23.33 36.62 -4.97
C PRO A 300 24.25 35.38 -4.99
N VAL A 301 23.80 34.30 -4.33
CA VAL A 301 24.50 33.01 -4.22
C VAL A 301 23.76 31.92 -5.01
N ASP A 302 24.41 30.79 -5.28
CA ASP A 302 23.81 29.65 -5.97
C ASP A 302 22.99 28.76 -5.04
N ILE A 303 23.47 28.59 -3.79
CA ILE A 303 22.87 27.71 -2.78
C ILE A 303 22.67 28.47 -1.46
N VAL A 304 21.51 28.32 -0.83
CA VAL A 304 21.20 28.79 0.53
C VAL A 304 21.01 27.59 1.47
N ALA A 305 21.68 27.62 2.62
CA ALA A 305 21.74 26.54 3.59
C ALA A 305 21.35 26.99 5.01
N PRO A 306 20.05 26.95 5.36
CA PRO A 306 19.58 27.23 6.71
C PRO A 306 20.03 26.14 7.69
N CYS A 307 20.86 26.49 8.68
CA CYS A 307 21.46 25.56 9.65
C CYS A 307 21.24 25.96 11.13
N ALA A 308 20.63 27.12 11.40
CA ALA A 308 20.39 27.63 12.75
C ALA A 308 18.99 27.31 13.30
N ILE A 309 17.95 27.92 12.71
CA ILE A 309 16.55 27.83 13.15
C ILE A 309 15.62 27.52 11.97
N GLY A 310 14.45 26.94 12.26
CA GLY A 310 13.41 26.69 11.25
C GLY A 310 12.65 27.95 10.83
N ASP A 311 11.65 27.80 9.95
CA ASP A 311 10.79 28.86 9.42
C ASP A 311 11.58 30.06 8.85
N GLN A 312 12.62 29.77 8.08
CA GLN A 312 13.44 30.81 7.43
C GLN A 312 13.06 30.99 5.95
N ILE A 313 12.47 29.96 5.34
CA ILE A 313 12.03 29.98 3.95
C ILE A 313 10.50 30.00 3.95
N ASN A 314 9.94 31.18 3.77
CA ASN A 314 8.51 31.43 3.89
C ASN A 314 8.03 32.46 2.86
N VAL A 315 6.73 32.75 2.87
CA VAL A 315 6.08 33.70 1.93
C VAL A 315 6.78 35.06 1.83
N ARG A 316 7.49 35.52 2.88
CA ARG A 316 8.21 36.80 2.89
C ARG A 316 9.63 36.70 2.33
N THR A 317 10.33 35.60 2.59
CA THR A 317 11.73 35.42 2.19
C THR A 317 11.86 34.79 0.82
N ILE A 318 10.94 33.90 0.41
CA ILE A 318 10.97 33.24 -0.91
C ILE A 318 11.10 34.24 -2.06
N PRO A 319 10.39 35.40 -2.10
CA PRO A 319 10.55 36.39 -3.17
C PRO A 319 11.93 37.04 -3.24
N THR A 320 12.67 37.11 -2.12
CA THR A 320 13.99 37.78 -2.06
C THR A 320 15.14 36.83 -2.38
N LEU A 321 14.90 35.51 -2.35
CA LEU A 321 15.89 34.50 -2.71
C LEU A 321 16.34 34.67 -4.18
N LYS A 322 17.66 34.66 -4.37
CA LYS A 322 18.33 34.64 -5.68
C LYS A 322 18.98 33.30 -6.02
N ALA A 323 18.94 32.36 -5.07
CA ALA A 323 19.54 31.03 -5.20
C ALA A 323 18.73 30.09 -6.09
N ARG A 324 19.43 29.09 -6.63
CA ARG A 324 18.84 28.00 -7.43
C ARG A 324 18.48 26.79 -6.58
N LEU A 325 19.09 26.67 -5.40
CA LEU A 325 18.93 25.55 -4.48
C LEU A 325 18.82 26.02 -3.02
N VAL A 326 17.88 25.45 -2.29
CA VAL A 326 17.80 25.50 -0.82
C VAL A 326 18.07 24.10 -0.28
N CYS A 327 19.12 23.95 0.51
CA CYS A 327 19.51 22.67 1.13
C CYS A 327 20.24 22.96 2.45
N GLY A 328 19.65 22.59 3.59
CA GLY A 328 20.15 22.96 4.91
C GLY A 328 19.86 21.92 5.98
N ALA A 329 20.42 22.14 7.18
CA ALA A 329 20.32 21.21 8.31
C ALA A 329 19.20 21.53 9.29
N ALA A 330 18.68 22.77 9.29
CA ALA A 330 17.71 23.23 10.27
C ALA A 330 16.43 22.38 10.18
N ASN A 331 15.84 22.03 11.33
CA ASN A 331 14.57 21.33 11.33
C ASN A 331 13.44 22.31 10.95
N ASN A 332 12.50 21.87 10.11
CA ASN A 332 11.37 22.67 9.64
C ASN A 332 11.81 23.96 8.92
N ILE A 333 12.61 23.85 7.86
CA ILE A 333 13.12 25.02 7.09
C ILE A 333 12.00 25.90 6.54
N LEU A 334 10.92 25.26 6.07
CA LEU A 334 9.74 25.94 5.51
C LEU A 334 8.85 26.49 6.63
N GLY A 335 8.25 27.66 6.40
CA GLY A 335 7.29 28.24 7.35
C GLY A 335 5.95 27.52 7.35
N GLU A 336 5.43 27.22 6.16
CA GLU A 336 4.22 26.42 5.97
C GLU A 336 4.36 25.42 4.82
N PRO A 337 3.57 24.33 4.79
CA PRO A 337 3.65 23.34 3.70
C PRO A 337 3.48 23.95 2.28
N ALA A 338 2.70 25.02 2.15
CA ALA A 338 2.47 25.72 0.88
C ALA A 338 3.75 26.37 0.30
N ASP A 339 4.75 26.66 1.13
CA ASP A 339 6.02 27.24 0.70
C ASP A 339 6.81 26.32 -0.24
N ALA A 340 6.59 25.00 -0.16
CA ALA A 340 7.19 24.04 -1.09
C ALA A 340 6.69 24.24 -2.53
N GLU A 341 5.41 24.56 -2.72
CA GLU A 341 4.87 24.89 -4.05
C GLU A 341 5.39 26.26 -4.53
N ARG A 342 5.48 27.25 -3.64
CA ARG A 342 6.05 28.57 -4.00
C ARG A 342 7.51 28.49 -4.49
N LEU A 343 8.34 27.65 -3.85
CA LEU A 343 9.71 27.38 -4.32
C LEU A 343 9.72 26.74 -5.71
N LYS A 344 8.87 25.74 -5.93
CA LYS A 344 8.71 25.05 -7.22
C LYS A 344 8.23 25.99 -8.33
N GLU A 345 7.25 26.85 -8.05
CA GLU A 345 6.75 27.88 -8.98
C GLU A 345 7.85 28.86 -9.39
N ARG A 346 8.74 29.22 -8.45
CA ARG A 346 9.94 30.04 -8.74
C ARG A 346 11.07 29.27 -9.43
N GLY A 347 10.96 27.95 -9.60
CA GLY A 347 12.00 27.11 -10.17
C GLY A 347 13.23 26.94 -9.25
N ILE A 348 13.06 27.13 -7.94
CA ILE A 348 14.11 26.92 -6.92
C ILE A 348 14.00 25.48 -6.43
N ALA A 349 15.08 24.70 -6.58
CA ALA A 349 15.11 23.35 -6.03
C ALA A 349 15.22 23.38 -4.51
N PHE A 350 14.55 22.44 -3.85
CA PHE A 350 14.55 22.30 -2.40
C PHE A 350 14.83 20.86 -2.01
N VAL A 351 15.76 20.64 -1.09
CA VAL A 351 15.94 19.33 -0.46
C VAL A 351 15.36 19.40 0.95
N PRO A 352 14.36 18.57 1.30
CA PRO A 352 13.75 18.61 2.63
C PRO A 352 14.78 18.33 3.73
N ASP A 353 14.60 18.99 4.88
CA ASP A 353 15.51 18.95 6.02
C ASP A 353 15.71 17.54 6.55
N TYR A 354 14.63 16.77 6.71
CA TYR A 354 14.70 15.38 7.20
C TYR A 354 15.36 14.41 6.22
N VAL A 355 15.64 14.82 4.97
CA VAL A 355 16.50 14.09 4.04
C VAL A 355 17.97 14.42 4.35
N CYS A 356 18.29 15.72 4.41
CA CYS A 356 19.66 16.21 4.55
C CYS A 356 20.25 15.91 5.95
N ASN A 357 19.44 16.09 7.00
CA ASN A 357 19.87 16.00 8.39
C ASN A 357 19.68 14.60 9.01
N ARG A 358 19.26 13.60 8.22
CA ARG A 358 19.02 12.21 8.67
C ARG A 358 20.26 11.50 9.21
N MET A 359 21.45 11.99 8.87
CA MET A 359 22.69 11.43 9.41
C MET A 359 22.79 11.58 10.92
N GLY A 360 22.04 12.51 11.53
CA GLY A 360 22.01 12.64 12.98
C GLY A 360 21.43 11.40 13.67
N ILE A 361 20.30 10.89 13.20
CA ILE A 361 19.74 9.63 13.73
C ILE A 361 20.56 8.42 13.26
N THR A 362 21.09 8.44 12.04
CA THR A 362 21.93 7.35 11.52
C THR A 362 23.18 7.12 12.37
N ASN A 363 23.72 8.18 12.99
CA ASN A 363 24.88 8.10 13.89
C ASN A 363 24.61 7.27 15.15
N CYS A 364 23.39 7.34 15.68
CA CYS A 364 23.04 6.73 16.97
C CYS A 364 22.02 5.59 16.88
N ALA A 365 21.44 5.33 15.70
CA ALA A 365 20.38 4.35 15.50
C ALA A 365 20.74 2.97 16.06
N ASP A 366 21.93 2.46 15.72
CA ASP A 366 22.35 1.11 16.10
C ASP A 366 23.28 1.07 17.32
N GLU A 367 23.41 2.18 18.05
CA GLU A 367 24.28 2.29 19.23
C GLU A 367 23.98 1.20 20.29
N TRP A 368 22.73 0.76 20.41
CA TRP A 368 22.33 -0.32 21.33
C TRP A 368 22.97 -1.68 21.01
N GLN A 369 23.48 -1.89 19.78
CA GLN A 369 24.21 -3.08 19.35
C GLN A 369 25.73 -2.95 19.58
N GLY A 370 26.18 -1.77 20.02
CA GLY A 370 27.58 -1.33 19.98
C GLY A 370 27.80 -0.30 18.87
N TYR A 371 28.69 0.67 19.10
CA TYR A 371 28.96 1.74 18.15
C TYR A 371 30.20 1.45 17.28
N LEU A 372 30.03 1.48 15.97
CA LEU A 372 31.11 1.39 14.98
C LEU A 372 31.00 2.53 13.95
N ALA A 373 32.00 3.40 13.89
CA ALA A 373 31.97 4.57 13.02
C ALA A 373 31.89 4.23 11.52
N GLN A 374 32.40 3.06 11.13
CA GLN A 374 32.36 2.56 9.75
C GLN A 374 30.93 2.30 9.27
N ASP A 375 30.03 1.84 10.16
CA ASP A 375 28.64 1.55 9.79
C ASP A 375 27.90 2.84 9.41
N VAL A 376 28.16 3.92 10.14
CA VAL A 376 27.64 5.27 9.83
C VAL A 376 28.15 5.74 8.46
N GLN A 377 29.41 5.45 8.11
CA GLN A 377 29.98 5.81 6.81
C GLN A 377 29.36 5.02 5.66
N VAL A 378 29.06 3.73 5.86
CA VAL A 378 28.37 2.90 4.85
C VAL A 378 26.93 3.39 4.66
N ALA A 379 26.19 3.62 5.74
CA ALA A 379 24.82 4.14 5.67
C ALA A 379 24.75 5.50 4.97
N ALA A 380 25.75 6.35 5.20
CA ALA A 380 25.95 7.63 4.55
C ALA A 380 26.01 7.58 3.02
N GLN A 381 26.55 6.52 2.43
CA GLN A 381 26.68 6.37 0.97
C GLN A 381 25.32 6.38 0.26
N ARG A 382 24.23 6.06 0.97
CA ARG A 382 22.87 6.06 0.43
C ARG A 382 22.28 7.47 0.26
N LEU A 383 22.80 8.47 0.97
CA LEU A 383 22.21 9.81 0.95
C LEU A 383 22.23 10.44 -0.42
N TYR A 384 23.36 10.37 -1.10
CA TYR A 384 23.50 10.92 -2.44
C TYR A 384 22.49 10.34 -3.45
N PRO A 385 22.40 9.00 -3.64
CA PRO A 385 21.41 8.42 -4.55
C PRO A 385 19.96 8.65 -4.09
N ASP A 386 19.67 8.64 -2.78
CA ASP A 386 18.32 8.90 -2.28
C ASP A 386 17.87 10.34 -2.57
N THR A 387 18.75 11.33 -2.40
CA THR A 387 18.45 12.72 -2.76
C THR A 387 18.15 12.86 -4.26
N LEU A 388 18.95 12.21 -5.13
CA LEU A 388 18.67 12.18 -6.57
C LEU A 388 17.32 11.52 -6.89
N ARG A 389 17.03 10.39 -6.25
CA ARG A 389 15.75 9.68 -6.42
C ARG A 389 14.57 10.58 -6.06
N ILE A 390 14.64 11.31 -4.94
CA ILE A 390 13.58 12.25 -4.52
C ILE A 390 13.39 13.37 -5.54
N LEU A 391 14.47 14.01 -6.00
CA LEU A 391 14.42 15.10 -6.97
C LEU A 391 13.85 14.64 -8.32
N ARG A 392 14.28 13.46 -8.80
CA ARG A 392 13.75 12.82 -10.01
C ARG A 392 12.28 12.46 -9.87
N HIS A 393 11.88 11.89 -8.72
CA HIS A 393 10.49 11.54 -8.41
C HIS A 393 9.59 12.78 -8.43
N ALA A 394 10.02 13.88 -7.79
CA ALA A 394 9.32 15.16 -7.80
C ALA A 394 9.13 15.71 -9.22
N ARG A 395 10.19 15.71 -10.04
CA ARG A 395 10.14 16.14 -11.45
C ARG A 395 9.18 15.29 -12.28
N ASN A 396 9.25 13.97 -12.16
CA ASN A 396 8.48 13.04 -12.99
C ASN A 396 6.97 13.06 -12.69
N LEU A 397 6.59 13.31 -11.43
CA LEU A 397 5.20 13.44 -11.00
C LEU A 397 4.67 14.87 -11.06
N TYR A 398 5.52 15.85 -11.39
CA TYR A 398 5.21 17.28 -11.36
C TYR A 398 4.70 17.73 -9.97
N THR A 399 5.35 17.24 -8.91
CA THR A 399 5.01 17.52 -7.49
C THR A 399 6.19 18.22 -6.79
N THR A 400 6.01 18.66 -5.54
CA THR A 400 7.10 19.24 -4.74
C THR A 400 8.07 18.16 -4.26
N THR A 401 9.30 18.54 -3.96
CA THR A 401 10.30 17.63 -3.40
C THR A 401 9.93 17.15 -1.99
N THR A 402 9.23 17.97 -1.21
CA THR A 402 8.65 17.59 0.09
C THR A 402 7.60 16.49 -0.09
N ALA A 403 6.63 16.67 -0.99
CA ALA A 403 5.61 15.66 -1.24
C ALA A 403 6.21 14.36 -1.81
N ALA A 404 7.20 14.47 -2.69
CA ALA A 404 7.94 13.32 -3.21
C ALA A 404 8.70 12.56 -2.11
N ALA A 405 9.38 13.27 -1.22
CA ALA A 405 10.10 12.67 -0.11
C ALA A 405 9.15 12.02 0.91
N ASP A 406 8.03 12.67 1.22
CA ASP A 406 6.98 12.12 2.08
C ASP A 406 6.40 10.83 1.50
N GLU A 407 6.05 10.82 0.20
CA GLU A 407 5.52 9.62 -0.47
C GLU A 407 6.52 8.46 -0.41
N LEU A 408 7.79 8.71 -0.74
CA LEU A 408 8.83 7.68 -0.71
C LEU A 408 9.10 7.19 0.72
N ALA A 409 9.08 8.08 1.70
CA ALA A 409 9.25 7.73 3.10
C ALA A 409 8.06 6.92 3.63
N ASP A 410 6.83 7.28 3.27
CA ASP A 410 5.61 6.57 3.68
C ASP A 410 5.55 5.17 3.04
N ILE A 411 5.97 5.02 1.78
CA ILE A 411 6.12 3.72 1.13
C ILE A 411 7.16 2.87 1.88
N ALA A 412 8.34 3.43 2.16
CA ALA A 412 9.40 2.72 2.87
C ALA A 412 8.98 2.36 4.31
N ALA A 413 8.23 3.23 4.99
CA ALA A 413 7.70 3.00 6.34
C ALA A 413 6.73 1.82 6.40
N CYS A 414 6.10 1.45 5.29
CA CYS A 414 5.22 0.28 5.22
C CYS A 414 5.97 -1.05 5.18
N GLU A 415 7.28 -1.06 4.94
CA GLU A 415 8.05 -2.30 4.93
C GLU A 415 8.17 -2.88 6.34
N LEU A 416 7.82 -4.16 6.48
CA LEU A 416 7.98 -4.86 7.74
C LEU A 416 9.45 -5.20 7.98
N HIS A 417 9.96 -4.91 9.19
CA HIS A 417 11.30 -5.34 9.59
C HIS A 417 11.40 -6.87 9.48
N PRO A 418 12.47 -7.40 8.87
CA PRO A 418 12.61 -8.83 8.58
C PRO A 418 12.56 -9.75 9.81
N GLN A 419 12.82 -9.24 11.02
CA GLN A 419 12.88 -10.02 12.26
C GLN A 419 11.97 -9.45 13.34
N LEU A 420 11.89 -8.12 13.47
CA LEU A 420 11.24 -7.45 14.61
C LEU A 420 9.93 -6.75 14.27
N GLY A 421 9.41 -6.85 13.05
CA GLY A 421 8.30 -5.97 12.62
C GLY A 421 6.97 -6.21 13.34
N HIS A 422 6.82 -7.36 13.99
CA HIS A 422 5.68 -7.68 14.84
C HIS A 422 5.95 -7.41 16.34
N ARG A 423 7.21 -7.15 16.73
CA ARG A 423 7.64 -7.12 18.13
C ARG A 423 7.14 -5.88 18.86
N GLY A 424 7.26 -4.70 18.26
CA GLY A 424 6.80 -3.43 18.86
C GLY A 424 5.34 -3.52 19.26
N ARG A 425 4.48 -3.92 18.32
CA ARG A 425 3.06 -4.17 18.58
C ARG A 425 2.80 -5.21 19.68
N ARG A 426 3.51 -6.34 19.68
CA ARG A 426 3.37 -7.35 20.75
C ARG A 426 3.75 -6.82 22.13
N ILE A 427 4.72 -5.91 22.22
CA ILE A 427 5.07 -5.25 23.48
C ILE A 427 3.89 -4.39 23.94
N VAL A 428 3.30 -3.58 23.05
CA VAL A 428 2.09 -2.78 23.36
C VAL A 428 0.95 -3.68 23.84
N ASP A 429 0.64 -4.75 23.10
CA ASP A 429 -0.40 -5.70 23.46
C ASP A 429 -0.12 -6.37 24.82
N HIS A 430 1.14 -6.70 25.09
CA HIS A 430 1.55 -7.25 26.38
C HIS A 430 1.37 -6.25 27.53
N LEU A 431 1.76 -4.99 27.36
CA LEU A 431 1.58 -3.93 28.37
C LEU A 431 0.09 -3.73 28.71
N ILE A 432 -0.79 -3.83 27.70
CA ILE A 432 -2.25 -3.80 27.92
C ILE A 432 -2.69 -5.04 28.71
N ALA A 433 -2.33 -6.23 28.24
CA ALA A 433 -2.79 -7.50 28.79
C ALA A 433 -2.27 -7.75 30.22
N SER A 434 -1.05 -7.32 30.52
CA SER A 434 -0.44 -7.43 31.86
C SER A 434 -1.01 -6.41 32.85
N GLY A 435 -1.78 -5.44 32.37
CA GLY A 435 -2.29 -4.35 33.19
C GLY A 435 -1.18 -3.38 33.64
N TRP A 436 -0.21 -3.04 32.78
CA TRP A 436 0.91 -2.12 33.08
C TRP A 436 0.50 -0.77 33.69
N HIS A 437 -0.70 -0.30 33.35
CA HIS A 437 -1.31 0.93 33.87
C HIS A 437 -1.86 0.82 35.29
N ARG A 438 -1.97 -0.40 35.84
CA ARG A 438 -2.50 -0.65 37.19
C ARG A 438 -1.35 -0.66 38.19
N PRO A 439 -1.56 -0.14 39.41
CA PRO A 439 -0.61 -0.35 40.49
C PRO A 439 -0.43 -1.85 40.75
N SER A 440 0.81 -2.25 41.04
CA SER A 440 1.28 -3.64 41.14
C SER A 440 0.36 -4.52 42.00
N ARG A 441 -0.40 -5.41 41.35
CA ARG A 441 -1.01 -6.58 42.01
C ARG A 441 -0.19 -7.84 41.68
N PRO A 442 -0.10 -8.81 42.61
CA PRO A 442 0.51 -10.11 42.32
C PRO A 442 -0.24 -10.78 41.17
N VAL A 443 0.51 -11.34 40.24
CA VAL A 443 0.00 -12.14 39.12
C VAL A 443 -0.79 -13.33 39.71
N ALA A 444 -2.09 -13.40 39.42
CA ALA A 444 -2.90 -14.56 39.74
C ALA A 444 -2.39 -15.80 39.00
N GLU A 445 -2.57 -16.97 39.61
CA GLU A 445 -2.12 -18.29 39.14
C GLU A 445 -2.30 -18.51 37.63
N ARG A 446 -1.29 -19.15 37.02
CA ARG A 446 -1.31 -19.50 35.60
C ARG A 446 -2.57 -20.31 35.28
N PRO A 447 -3.39 -19.91 34.29
CA PRO A 447 -4.53 -20.71 33.86
C PRO A 447 -4.05 -22.07 33.33
N ALA A 448 -4.91 -23.08 33.46
CA ALA A 448 -4.70 -24.42 32.90
C ALA A 448 -4.28 -24.34 31.42
N GLU A 449 -3.40 -25.26 31.01
CA GLU A 449 -2.84 -25.29 29.66
C GLU A 449 -3.94 -25.32 28.61
N ALA A 450 -3.90 -24.38 27.67
CA ALA A 450 -4.95 -24.23 26.67
C ALA A 450 -4.90 -25.39 25.67
N LEU A 451 -6.06 -25.99 25.40
CA LEU A 451 -6.19 -27.12 24.46
C LEU A 451 -5.70 -26.76 23.04
N PHE A 452 -5.75 -25.48 22.66
CA PHE A 452 -5.18 -24.98 21.42
C PHE A 452 -4.58 -23.58 21.62
N VAL A 453 -3.31 -23.43 21.26
CA VAL A 453 -2.56 -22.17 21.21
C VAL A 453 -2.06 -22.00 19.77
N PRO A 454 -2.69 -21.12 18.97
CA PRO A 454 -2.37 -20.98 17.54
C PRO A 454 -0.87 -20.88 17.24
N ALA A 455 -0.16 -20.03 17.99
CA ALA A 455 1.26 -19.78 17.80
C ALA A 455 2.17 -21.00 18.04
N LEU A 456 1.72 -21.99 18.82
CA LEU A 456 2.48 -23.21 19.10
C LEU A 456 2.03 -24.36 18.19
N ASP A 457 0.72 -24.49 17.99
CA ASP A 457 0.12 -25.66 17.36
C ASP A 457 0.07 -25.58 15.83
N GLU A 458 -0.21 -24.41 15.26
CA GLU A 458 -0.40 -24.27 13.81
C GLU A 458 0.88 -24.58 13.05
N ALA A 459 2.05 -24.22 13.59
CA ALA A 459 3.35 -24.46 12.95
C ALA A 459 3.64 -25.96 12.77
N GLY A 460 3.41 -26.77 13.82
CA GLY A 460 3.64 -28.23 13.77
C GLY A 460 2.67 -28.93 12.84
N LEU A 461 1.38 -28.56 12.88
CA LEU A 461 0.35 -29.13 12.00
C LEU A 461 0.60 -28.80 10.53
N ARG A 462 1.09 -27.58 10.23
CA ARG A 462 1.43 -27.14 8.87
C ARG A 462 2.51 -27.98 8.21
N LEU A 463 3.51 -28.44 8.98
CA LEU A 463 4.57 -29.32 8.47
C LEU A 463 4.00 -30.64 7.94
N ARG A 464 2.90 -31.14 8.51
CA ARG A 464 2.24 -32.36 8.03
C ARG A 464 1.59 -32.17 6.66
N TRP A 465 1.25 -30.93 6.28
CA TRP A 465 0.61 -30.63 5.00
C TRP A 465 1.59 -30.45 3.85
N LYS A 466 2.86 -30.13 4.14
CA LYS A 466 3.94 -30.00 3.15
C LYS A 466 4.47 -31.36 2.66
N GLN A 467 3.58 -32.23 2.20
CA GLN A 467 3.96 -33.52 1.61
C GLN A 467 3.84 -33.46 0.08
N PRO A 468 4.91 -33.81 -0.68
CA PRO A 468 4.84 -33.86 -2.14
C PRO A 468 3.82 -34.92 -2.59
N ARG A 469 3.11 -34.65 -3.70
CA ARG A 469 2.13 -35.56 -4.32
C ARG A 469 0.92 -35.93 -3.47
N ARG A 470 0.60 -35.14 -2.45
CA ARG A 470 -0.58 -35.36 -1.59
C ARG A 470 -1.91 -35.46 -2.35
N PHE A 471 -2.01 -34.79 -3.50
CA PHE A 471 -3.23 -34.76 -4.32
C PHE A 471 -3.17 -35.69 -5.54
N GLU A 472 -2.24 -36.66 -5.55
CA GLU A 472 -2.19 -37.70 -6.58
C GLU A 472 -3.49 -38.54 -6.53
N GLY A 473 -4.09 -38.80 -7.70
CA GLY A 473 -5.39 -39.48 -7.80
C GLY A 473 -6.62 -38.61 -7.51
N ALA A 474 -6.48 -37.29 -7.34
CA ALA A 474 -7.60 -36.38 -7.14
C ALA A 474 -8.59 -36.40 -8.32
N ARG A 475 -9.88 -36.46 -8.01
CA ARG A 475 -10.98 -36.53 -8.99
C ARG A 475 -11.56 -35.17 -9.37
N ALA A 476 -11.32 -34.16 -8.54
CA ALA A 476 -11.80 -32.79 -8.73
C ALA A 476 -10.63 -31.80 -8.60
N ALA A 477 -10.72 -30.68 -9.31
CA ALA A 477 -9.75 -29.58 -9.24
C ALA A 477 -10.43 -28.23 -8.99
N VAL A 478 -9.94 -27.52 -7.97
CA VAL A 478 -10.37 -26.16 -7.64
C VAL A 478 -9.19 -25.21 -7.85
N ALA A 479 -9.40 -24.16 -8.63
CA ALA A 479 -8.41 -23.12 -8.89
C ALA A 479 -8.75 -21.82 -8.15
N ALA A 480 -7.74 -20.97 -7.98
CA ALA A 480 -7.91 -19.59 -7.56
C ALA A 480 -7.21 -18.65 -8.52
N GLY A 481 -7.63 -17.38 -8.51
CA GLY A 481 -6.92 -16.31 -9.19
C GLY A 481 -5.43 -16.27 -8.84
N PRO A 482 -4.54 -16.15 -9.84
CA PRO A 482 -3.09 -16.10 -9.61
C PRO A 482 -2.71 -14.88 -8.76
N LEU A 483 -1.73 -15.06 -7.88
CA LEU A 483 -1.28 -14.01 -6.96
C LEU A 483 -0.16 -13.18 -7.57
N SER A 484 -0.34 -11.86 -7.59
CA SER A 484 0.62 -10.94 -8.21
C SER A 484 1.94 -10.89 -7.45
N THR A 485 3.05 -11.01 -8.20
CA THR A 485 4.42 -10.98 -7.66
C THR A 485 5.08 -9.61 -7.72
N ALA A 486 4.35 -8.57 -8.16
CA ALA A 486 4.89 -7.20 -8.17
C ALA A 486 5.20 -6.63 -6.78
N SER A 487 4.68 -7.24 -5.72
CA SER A 487 4.82 -6.76 -4.35
C SER A 487 4.44 -7.88 -3.39
N ARG A 488 4.80 -7.75 -2.10
CA ARG A 488 4.41 -8.71 -1.05
C ARG A 488 2.89 -9.01 -1.05
N PRO A 489 2.49 -10.19 -0.52
CA PRO A 489 1.12 -10.68 -0.64
C PRO A 489 0.13 -9.78 0.10
N SER A 490 -1.06 -9.64 -0.45
CA SER A 490 -2.12 -8.81 0.09
C SER A 490 -3.40 -9.60 0.33
N LEU A 491 -4.15 -9.21 1.36
CA LEU A 491 -5.37 -9.91 1.75
C LEU A 491 -6.43 -9.98 0.62
N ASP A 492 -6.49 -8.98 -0.26
CA ASP A 492 -7.43 -8.98 -1.40
C ASP A 492 -7.12 -10.07 -2.44
N GLY A 493 -5.84 -10.36 -2.69
CA GLY A 493 -5.41 -11.47 -3.53
C GLY A 493 -5.51 -12.83 -2.82
N PHE A 494 -5.31 -12.81 -1.50
CA PHE A 494 -5.33 -14.01 -0.66
C PHE A 494 -6.72 -14.66 -0.55
N LEU A 495 -7.78 -13.85 -0.54
CA LEU A 495 -9.15 -14.33 -0.31
C LEU A 495 -9.56 -15.41 -1.33
N SER A 496 -9.23 -15.26 -2.61
CA SER A 496 -9.55 -16.26 -3.64
C SER A 496 -8.95 -17.64 -3.32
N ALA A 497 -7.68 -17.69 -2.91
CA ALA A 497 -6.98 -18.93 -2.58
C ALA A 497 -7.51 -19.56 -1.28
N LEU A 498 -7.84 -18.72 -0.28
CA LEU A 498 -8.47 -19.17 0.95
C LEU A 498 -9.83 -19.84 0.67
N LEU A 499 -10.70 -19.20 -0.10
CA LEU A 499 -12.02 -19.75 -0.43
C LEU A 499 -11.93 -21.01 -1.30
N ALA A 500 -10.98 -21.05 -2.24
CA ALA A 500 -10.68 -22.26 -3.01
C ALA A 500 -10.28 -23.43 -2.12
N ASP A 501 -9.44 -23.20 -1.10
CA ASP A 501 -9.04 -24.24 -0.14
C ASP A 501 -10.21 -24.70 0.75
N VAL A 502 -11.03 -23.79 1.27
CA VAL A 502 -12.25 -24.14 2.01
C VAL A 502 -13.15 -25.03 1.16
N ARG A 503 -13.35 -24.65 -0.11
CA ARG A 503 -14.18 -25.41 -1.04
C ARG A 503 -13.58 -26.78 -1.33
N ALA A 504 -12.28 -26.86 -1.61
CA ALA A 504 -11.59 -28.13 -1.84
C ALA A 504 -11.70 -29.06 -0.63
N ARG A 505 -11.49 -28.57 0.60
CA ARG A 505 -11.68 -29.36 1.83
C ARG A 505 -13.12 -29.82 2.03
N SER A 506 -14.11 -28.99 1.64
CA SER A 506 -15.52 -29.39 1.70
C SER A 506 -15.85 -30.53 0.72
N LEU A 507 -15.23 -30.52 -0.47
CA LEU A 507 -15.38 -31.60 -1.45
C LEU A 507 -14.73 -32.89 -0.94
N GLU A 508 -13.53 -32.78 -0.36
CA GLU A 508 -12.82 -33.92 0.26
C GLU A 508 -13.67 -34.57 1.35
N ALA A 509 -14.30 -33.77 2.20
CA ALA A 509 -15.18 -34.25 3.26
C ALA A 509 -16.45 -34.91 2.74
N SER A 510 -17.00 -34.45 1.61
CA SER A 510 -18.27 -34.97 1.08
C SER A 510 -18.14 -36.11 0.06
N GLU A 511 -17.05 -36.16 -0.70
CA GLU A 511 -16.84 -37.09 -1.82
C GLU A 511 -15.82 -38.20 -1.51
N GLY A 512 -15.06 -38.09 -0.41
CA GLY A 512 -14.20 -39.16 0.08
C GLY A 512 -12.90 -39.37 -0.72
N GLY A 513 -12.18 -38.29 -1.05
CA GLY A 513 -10.89 -38.35 -1.73
C GLY A 513 -10.24 -36.98 -1.90
N PRO A 514 -8.94 -36.89 -2.28
CA PRO A 514 -8.23 -35.62 -2.38
C PRO A 514 -8.77 -34.73 -3.50
N CYS A 515 -8.72 -33.40 -3.29
CA CYS A 515 -9.07 -32.40 -4.30
C CYS A 515 -7.84 -31.59 -4.71
N ARG A 516 -7.56 -31.45 -6.00
CA ARG A 516 -6.39 -30.72 -6.46
C ARG A 516 -6.62 -29.21 -6.33
N ARG A 517 -5.69 -28.50 -5.68
CA ARG A 517 -5.72 -27.05 -5.53
C ARG A 517 -4.73 -26.41 -6.52
N LEU A 518 -5.27 -25.70 -7.49
CA LEU A 518 -4.50 -25.08 -8.58
C LEU A 518 -4.23 -23.61 -8.26
N LEU A 519 -3.03 -23.36 -7.74
CA LEU A 519 -2.56 -22.03 -7.33
C LEU A 519 -1.31 -21.66 -8.11
N GLY A 520 -1.02 -20.36 -8.19
CA GLY A 520 0.11 -19.88 -8.95
C GLY A 520 0.31 -18.37 -8.87
N SER A 521 1.33 -17.90 -9.57
CA SER A 521 1.73 -16.50 -9.59
C SER A 521 1.39 -15.78 -10.89
N ASP A 522 1.18 -14.48 -10.75
CA ASP A 522 1.10 -13.52 -11.84
C ASP A 522 2.45 -12.80 -12.01
N PRO A 523 3.06 -12.80 -13.22
CA PRO A 523 4.32 -12.11 -13.50
C PRO A 523 4.23 -10.59 -13.39
N ALA A 524 3.01 -10.04 -13.36
CA ALA A 524 2.65 -8.65 -13.08
C ALA A 524 3.18 -7.58 -14.06
N GLY A 525 3.98 -7.98 -15.06
CA GLY A 525 4.45 -7.15 -16.18
C GLY A 525 5.00 -5.79 -15.71
N LEU A 526 4.47 -4.72 -16.29
CA LEU A 526 4.82 -3.33 -15.94
C LEU A 526 4.81 -3.03 -14.44
N THR A 527 3.92 -3.67 -13.67
CA THR A 527 3.81 -3.40 -12.22
C THR A 527 5.06 -3.87 -11.48
N LEU A 528 5.59 -5.05 -11.84
CA LEU A 528 6.84 -5.56 -11.28
C LEU A 528 8.03 -4.74 -11.77
N GLN A 529 8.05 -4.40 -13.06
CA GLN A 529 9.09 -3.54 -13.63
C GLN A 529 9.21 -2.20 -12.88
N LEU A 530 8.08 -1.53 -12.67
CA LEU A 530 8.04 -0.26 -11.93
C LEU A 530 8.41 -0.43 -10.46
N ALA A 531 8.14 -1.58 -9.85
CA ALA A 531 8.60 -1.87 -8.49
C ALA A 531 10.13 -1.94 -8.43
N VAL A 532 10.77 -2.58 -9.42
CA VAL A 532 12.24 -2.61 -9.55
C VAL A 532 12.79 -1.22 -9.83
N GLU A 533 12.24 -0.48 -10.80
CA GLU A 533 12.67 0.90 -11.11
C GLU A 533 12.58 1.81 -9.88
N ARG A 534 11.57 1.63 -9.01
CA ARG A 534 11.46 2.38 -7.76
C ARG A 534 12.46 1.93 -6.71
N SER A 535 12.85 0.66 -6.69
CA SER A 535 13.82 0.13 -5.73
C SER A 535 15.26 0.50 -6.07
N LEU A 536 15.55 0.76 -7.35
CA LEU A 536 16.88 1.10 -7.83
C LEU A 536 17.18 2.60 -7.66
N PRO A 537 18.44 2.97 -7.33
CA PRO A 537 18.86 4.36 -7.23
C PRO A 537 19.10 5.02 -8.61
N TYR A 538 19.29 4.21 -9.65
CA TYR A 538 19.56 4.64 -11.02
C TYR A 538 18.36 4.38 -11.93
N GLU A 539 18.28 5.10 -13.05
CA GLU A 539 17.30 4.79 -14.09
C GLU A 539 17.61 3.43 -14.73
N ARG A 540 16.58 2.82 -15.32
CA ARG A 540 16.69 1.50 -15.96
C ARG A 540 17.76 1.49 -17.05
N GLU A 541 17.83 2.57 -17.83
CA GLU A 541 18.83 2.78 -18.89
C GLU A 541 20.24 2.95 -18.33
N GLU A 542 20.39 3.61 -17.18
CA GLU A 542 21.67 3.75 -16.47
C GLU A 542 22.16 2.40 -15.90
N THR A 543 21.22 1.52 -15.49
CA THR A 543 21.52 0.18 -14.94
C THR A 543 21.93 -0.82 -16.02
N GLY A 544 21.42 -0.64 -17.24
CA GLY A 544 21.63 -1.59 -18.34
C GLY A 544 20.62 -2.75 -18.33
N ARG A 545 20.29 -3.26 -19.52
CA ARG A 545 19.19 -4.24 -19.71
C ARG A 545 19.40 -5.55 -18.98
N THR A 546 20.61 -6.11 -19.02
CA THR A 546 20.90 -7.41 -18.41
C THR A 546 20.70 -7.38 -16.89
N ASP A 547 21.35 -6.43 -16.21
CA ASP A 547 21.31 -6.32 -14.75
C ASP A 547 19.91 -5.94 -14.26
N PHE A 548 19.22 -5.07 -15.00
CA PHE A 548 17.84 -4.71 -14.70
C PHE A 548 16.89 -5.91 -14.80
N LEU A 549 17.03 -6.75 -15.83
CA LEU A 549 16.21 -7.96 -15.98
C LEU A 549 16.50 -8.98 -14.89
N GLU A 550 17.74 -9.12 -14.45
CA GLU A 550 18.06 -10.03 -13.33
C GLU A 550 17.44 -9.52 -12.02
N ALA A 551 17.49 -8.21 -11.77
CA ALA A 551 16.78 -7.60 -10.63
C ALA A 551 15.25 -7.86 -10.69
N CYS A 552 14.63 -7.83 -11.87
CA CYS A 552 13.23 -8.23 -12.03
C CYS A 552 12.99 -9.71 -11.71
N LYS A 553 13.86 -10.62 -12.16
CA LYS A 553 13.75 -12.05 -11.84
C LYS A 553 13.91 -12.30 -10.34
N ASP A 554 14.88 -11.66 -9.71
CA ASP A 554 15.12 -11.78 -8.26
C ASP A 554 13.91 -11.30 -7.46
N LEU A 555 13.37 -10.13 -7.80
CA LEU A 555 12.17 -9.62 -7.14
C LEU A 555 10.96 -10.55 -7.34
N HIS A 556 10.76 -11.05 -8.56
CA HIS A 556 9.70 -12.02 -8.87
C HIS A 556 9.85 -13.29 -8.02
N ARG A 557 11.03 -13.92 -8.01
CA ARG A 557 11.32 -15.14 -7.24
C ARG A 557 11.12 -14.93 -5.74
N SER A 558 11.63 -13.81 -5.20
CA SER A 558 11.51 -13.47 -3.78
C SER A 558 10.05 -13.27 -3.37
N ASN A 559 9.27 -12.52 -4.15
CA ASN A 559 7.87 -12.25 -3.84
C ASN A 559 7.00 -13.51 -4.02
N ASP A 560 7.27 -14.31 -5.04
CA ASP A 560 6.59 -15.59 -5.26
C ASP A 560 6.84 -16.57 -4.10
N ALA A 561 8.06 -16.66 -3.58
CA ALA A 561 8.38 -17.44 -2.39
C ALA A 561 7.61 -16.94 -1.15
N ALA A 562 7.55 -15.61 -0.95
CA ALA A 562 6.79 -15.01 0.15
C ALA A 562 5.27 -15.28 0.04
N VAL A 563 4.72 -15.26 -1.18
CA VAL A 563 3.30 -15.65 -1.43
C VAL A 563 3.05 -17.08 -0.96
N ARG A 564 3.91 -18.02 -1.37
CA ARG A 564 3.77 -19.44 -1.01
C ARG A 564 3.86 -19.65 0.50
N GLU A 565 4.80 -18.97 1.16
CA GLU A 565 4.94 -19.02 2.62
C GLU A 565 3.71 -18.50 3.34
N GLN A 566 3.17 -17.35 2.94
CA GLN A 566 1.97 -16.78 3.56
C GLN A 566 0.71 -17.63 3.34
N LEU A 567 0.56 -18.26 2.17
CA LEU A 567 -0.51 -19.23 1.92
C LEU A 567 -0.44 -20.38 2.92
N HIS A 568 0.75 -20.93 3.13
CA HIS A 568 0.96 -21.97 4.13
C HIS A 568 0.69 -21.47 5.56
N GLU A 569 1.14 -20.27 5.92
CA GLU A 569 0.86 -19.67 7.23
C GLU A 569 -0.63 -19.55 7.53
N ALA A 570 -1.42 -19.10 6.56
CA ALA A 570 -2.87 -19.00 6.70
C ALA A 570 -3.61 -20.34 6.45
N GLY A 571 -2.88 -21.45 6.34
CA GLY A 571 -3.43 -22.81 6.28
C GLY A 571 -4.08 -23.20 4.95
N VAL A 572 -3.72 -22.50 3.87
CA VAL A 572 -4.06 -22.90 2.51
C VAL A 572 -3.15 -24.06 2.11
N ASP A 573 -3.78 -25.20 1.82
CA ASP A 573 -3.07 -26.40 1.38
C ASP A 573 -2.86 -26.35 -0.13
N PHE A 574 -1.72 -26.80 -0.65
CA PHE A 574 -1.48 -26.98 -2.09
C PHE A 574 -0.20 -27.78 -2.32
N ASP A 575 -0.07 -28.39 -3.50
CA ASP A 575 1.16 -29.11 -3.87
C ASP A 575 2.23 -28.09 -4.36
N PRO A 576 3.40 -28.00 -3.70
CA PRO A 576 4.47 -27.15 -4.19
C PRO A 576 4.94 -27.52 -5.61
N GLN A 577 4.87 -28.80 -6.02
CA GLN A 577 5.22 -29.24 -7.38
C GLN A 577 4.14 -28.86 -8.40
N GLY A 578 2.91 -28.61 -7.94
CA GLY A 578 1.79 -28.16 -8.75
C GLY A 578 1.67 -26.63 -8.85
N TRP A 579 2.61 -25.87 -8.29
CA TRP A 579 2.62 -24.41 -8.36
C TRP A 579 2.80 -23.93 -9.80
N LEU A 580 1.85 -23.13 -10.28
CA LEU A 580 1.82 -22.65 -11.65
C LEU A 580 2.46 -21.26 -11.76
N ASP A 581 3.59 -21.17 -12.44
CA ASP A 581 4.30 -19.91 -12.68
C ASP A 581 4.54 -19.73 -14.19
N PRO A 582 3.95 -18.69 -14.83
CA PRO A 582 4.21 -18.39 -16.24
C PRO A 582 5.68 -18.11 -16.57
N MET A 583 6.48 -17.62 -15.61
CA MET A 583 7.90 -17.32 -15.80
C MET A 583 8.82 -18.53 -15.61
N SER A 584 8.27 -19.66 -15.15
CA SER A 584 9.01 -20.93 -15.10
C SER A 584 9.29 -21.46 -16.51
N SER A 585 10.26 -22.37 -16.66
CA SER A 585 10.59 -22.98 -17.96
C SER A 585 9.38 -23.65 -18.63
N VAL A 586 8.51 -24.30 -17.86
CA VAL A 586 7.28 -24.92 -18.35
C VAL A 586 6.25 -23.84 -18.74
N GLY A 587 6.14 -22.78 -17.94
CA GLY A 587 5.26 -21.64 -18.22
C GLY A 587 5.65 -20.91 -19.51
N THR A 588 6.94 -20.63 -19.70
CA THR A 588 7.48 -19.99 -20.92
C THR A 588 7.14 -20.80 -22.16
N GLU A 589 7.29 -22.13 -22.11
CA GLU A 589 6.93 -23.01 -23.22
C GLU A 589 5.42 -22.98 -23.50
N ALA A 590 4.58 -22.99 -22.46
CA ALA A 590 3.13 -22.88 -22.61
C ALA A 590 2.73 -21.54 -23.27
N VAL A 591 3.30 -20.42 -22.83
CA VAL A 591 3.06 -19.10 -23.43
C VAL A 591 3.46 -19.07 -24.90
N ARG A 592 4.65 -19.61 -25.23
CA ARG A 592 5.15 -19.68 -26.60
C ARG A 592 4.24 -20.52 -27.50
N ARG A 593 3.83 -21.71 -27.05
CA ARG A 593 2.91 -22.56 -27.82
C ARG A 593 1.55 -21.91 -28.03
N LEU A 594 1.05 -21.18 -27.02
CA LEU A 594 -0.24 -20.53 -27.11
C LEU A 594 -0.21 -19.44 -28.18
N TYR A 595 0.87 -18.66 -28.21
CA TYR A 595 1.10 -17.65 -29.23
C TYR A 595 0.99 -18.23 -30.64
N PHE A 596 1.75 -19.29 -30.93
CA PHE A 596 1.72 -19.92 -32.26
C PHE A 596 0.36 -20.55 -32.58
N ALA A 597 -0.28 -21.23 -31.62
CA ALA A 597 -1.60 -21.83 -31.84
C ALA A 597 -2.68 -20.78 -32.20
N LEU A 598 -2.66 -19.61 -31.54
CA LEU A 598 -3.60 -18.52 -31.84
C LEU A 598 -3.24 -17.77 -33.13
N LYS A 599 -1.95 -17.67 -33.45
CA LYS A 599 -1.47 -17.10 -34.72
C LYS A 599 -1.88 -17.97 -35.90
N ASP A 600 -1.70 -19.29 -35.81
CA ASP A 600 -2.10 -20.26 -36.84
C ASP A 600 -3.62 -20.27 -37.03
N ALA A 601 -4.40 -19.99 -35.97
CA ALA A 601 -5.84 -19.79 -36.04
C ALA A 601 -6.28 -18.42 -36.62
N GLY A 602 -5.34 -17.54 -37.01
CA GLY A 602 -5.61 -16.23 -37.59
C GLY A 602 -6.16 -15.18 -36.62
N LEU A 603 -6.02 -15.42 -35.31
CA LEU A 603 -6.52 -14.55 -34.24
C LEU A 603 -5.53 -13.47 -33.81
N ILE A 604 -4.25 -13.59 -34.19
CA ILE A 604 -3.22 -12.60 -33.86
C ILE A 604 -2.88 -11.78 -35.11
N ARG A 605 -2.93 -10.44 -34.99
CA ARG A 605 -2.69 -9.51 -36.11
C ARG A 605 -1.91 -8.28 -35.65
N SER A 606 -1.10 -7.71 -36.55
CA SER A 606 -0.47 -6.40 -36.37
C SER A 606 -1.34 -5.32 -36.99
N GLU A 607 -1.65 -4.27 -36.24
CA GLU A 607 -2.51 -3.17 -36.69
C GLU A 607 -1.99 -1.81 -36.19
N GLN A 608 -2.14 -0.77 -37.02
CA GLN A 608 -1.89 0.63 -36.66
C GLN A 608 -3.15 1.24 -36.03
N ARG A 609 -3.09 1.55 -34.73
CA ARG A 609 -4.22 2.13 -33.97
C ARG A 609 -3.77 3.22 -33.03
N LEU A 610 -4.68 4.14 -32.72
CA LEU A 610 -4.52 5.09 -31.63
C LEU A 610 -4.49 4.35 -30.29
N GLY A 611 -3.32 4.34 -29.64
CA GLY A 611 -3.09 3.76 -28.34
C GLY A 611 -2.83 4.83 -27.27
N HIS A 612 -2.90 4.42 -26.01
CA HIS A 612 -2.54 5.27 -24.88
C HIS A 612 -1.07 5.05 -24.53
N HIS A 613 -0.19 6.00 -24.80
CA HIS A 613 1.24 5.88 -24.54
C HIS A 613 1.64 6.59 -23.26
N CYS A 614 2.35 5.86 -22.38
CA CYS A 614 2.95 6.44 -21.20
C CYS A 614 4.41 6.77 -21.49
N LEU A 615 4.71 8.06 -21.58
CA LEU A 615 6.06 8.55 -21.90
C LEU A 615 7.09 8.29 -20.79
N ARG A 616 6.64 8.07 -19.55
CA ARG A 616 7.51 7.72 -18.42
C ARG A 616 7.83 6.22 -18.39
N CYS A 617 6.84 5.37 -18.71
CA CYS A 617 7.04 3.92 -18.74
C CYS A 617 7.59 3.43 -20.09
N HIS A 618 7.59 4.30 -21.11
CA HIS A 618 7.94 4.00 -22.50
C HIS A 618 7.16 2.81 -23.08
N THR A 619 5.86 2.72 -22.80
CA THR A 619 5.00 1.61 -23.28
C THR A 619 3.60 2.07 -23.62
N VAL A 620 2.97 1.36 -24.56
CA VAL A 620 1.52 1.43 -24.79
C VAL A 620 0.76 0.84 -23.59
N LEU A 621 -0.40 1.44 -23.30
CA LEU A 621 -1.35 1.08 -22.28
C LEU A 621 -2.72 0.83 -22.94
N VAL A 622 -3.51 -0.05 -22.35
CA VAL A 622 -4.92 -0.25 -22.75
C VAL A 622 -5.86 0.66 -21.95
N ALA A 623 -7.10 0.83 -22.41
CA ALA A 623 -8.08 1.70 -21.76
C ALA A 623 -8.30 1.39 -20.27
N SER A 624 -8.17 0.11 -19.87
CA SER A 624 -8.29 -0.33 -18.48
C SER A 624 -7.06 -0.03 -17.61
N GLU A 625 -5.95 0.45 -18.19
CA GLU A 625 -4.68 0.81 -17.53
C GLU A 625 -4.49 2.34 -17.39
N VAL A 626 -5.46 3.14 -17.86
CA VAL A 626 -5.47 4.60 -17.73
C VAL A 626 -6.58 5.08 -16.80
N LYS A 627 -6.33 6.15 -16.06
CA LYS A 627 -7.27 6.79 -15.13
C LYS A 627 -7.70 8.15 -15.67
N PRO A 628 -9.01 8.49 -15.67
CA PRO A 628 -9.45 9.85 -15.99
C PRO A 628 -8.96 10.85 -14.93
N THR A 629 -8.52 12.02 -15.38
CA THR A 629 -8.12 13.15 -14.53
C THR A 629 -8.58 14.45 -15.18
N ARG A 630 -8.67 15.52 -14.38
CA ARG A 630 -8.83 16.89 -14.88
C ARG A 630 -7.47 17.60 -14.85
N LEU A 631 -7.08 18.23 -15.96
CA LEU A 631 -5.90 19.08 -16.05
C LEU A 631 -6.34 20.53 -15.94
N LYS A 632 -5.77 21.30 -15.00
CA LYS A 632 -5.99 22.76 -14.94
C LYS A 632 -5.08 23.44 -15.95
N ILE A 633 -5.62 24.37 -16.72
CA ILE A 633 -4.90 25.11 -17.76
C ILE A 633 -5.29 26.59 -17.67
N ASP A 634 -4.29 27.46 -17.60
CA ASP A 634 -4.50 28.89 -17.41
C ASP A 634 -4.65 29.68 -18.71
N ARG A 635 -4.35 29.03 -19.85
CA ARG A 635 -4.32 29.66 -21.18
C ARG A 635 -4.98 28.81 -22.24
N ARG A 636 -5.82 29.46 -23.04
CA ARG A 636 -6.36 28.94 -24.31
C ARG A 636 -5.89 29.84 -25.44
N TYR A 637 -5.71 29.29 -26.62
CA TYR A 637 -5.19 30.01 -27.78
C TYR A 637 -6.21 30.01 -28.90
N ARG A 638 -6.47 31.19 -29.47
CA ARG A 638 -7.17 31.36 -30.74
C ARG A 638 -6.11 31.38 -31.85
N ILE A 639 -6.28 30.55 -32.86
CA ILE A 639 -5.35 30.45 -34.01
C ILE A 639 -6.12 30.67 -35.29
N ARG A 640 -5.66 31.64 -36.08
CA ARG A 640 -6.27 32.07 -37.33
C ARG A 640 -5.71 31.33 -38.54
N PHE A 641 -6.60 30.76 -39.35
CA PHE A 641 -6.29 30.11 -40.63
C PHE A 641 -6.82 30.96 -41.79
N GLN A 642 -5.98 31.26 -42.77
CA GLN A 642 -6.35 32.04 -43.95
C GLN A 642 -6.92 31.13 -45.05
N GLN A 643 -8.02 31.49 -45.70
CA GLN A 643 -8.57 30.68 -46.81
C GLN A 643 -7.77 30.90 -48.10
N VAL A 644 -7.57 29.82 -48.87
CA VAL A 644 -7.00 29.89 -50.22
C VAL A 644 -8.02 30.54 -51.14
N GLY A 645 -7.64 31.64 -51.81
CA GLY A 645 -8.54 32.38 -52.71
C GLY A 645 -9.22 33.61 -52.10
N GLY A 646 -8.87 34.02 -50.88
CA GLY A 646 -9.25 35.33 -50.32
C GLY A 646 -10.59 35.40 -49.57
N GLY A 647 -11.11 34.26 -49.09
CA GLY A 647 -12.27 34.22 -48.19
C GLY A 647 -11.93 34.66 -46.75
N ASP A 648 -12.97 34.88 -45.92
CA ASP A 648 -12.80 35.30 -44.54
C ASP A 648 -11.97 34.29 -43.71
N PRO A 649 -11.07 34.75 -42.82
CA PRO A 649 -10.25 33.86 -42.01
C PRO A 649 -11.08 33.00 -41.04
N ILE A 650 -10.61 31.78 -40.80
CA ILE A 650 -11.23 30.81 -39.89
C ILE A 650 -10.46 30.79 -38.57
N ASP A 651 -11.13 31.19 -37.48
CA ASP A 651 -10.53 31.18 -36.15
C ASP A 651 -10.83 29.85 -35.43
N THR A 652 -9.77 29.14 -35.02
CA THR A 652 -9.85 27.88 -34.27
C THR A 652 -9.40 28.08 -32.82
N LEU A 653 -9.82 27.19 -31.92
CA LEU A 653 -9.46 27.24 -30.50
C LEU A 653 -8.70 25.99 -30.05
N THR A 654 -7.58 26.16 -29.35
CA THR A 654 -6.79 25.06 -28.77
C THR A 654 -6.16 25.42 -27.43
N PHE A 655 -5.88 24.41 -26.61
CA PHE A 655 -5.03 24.54 -25.41
C PHE A 655 -3.56 24.20 -25.70
N PHE A 656 -3.29 23.56 -26.84
CA PHE A 656 -1.98 23.04 -27.21
C PHE A 656 -1.61 23.52 -28.62
N PRO A 657 -1.06 24.75 -28.76
CA PRO A 657 -0.58 25.25 -30.05
C PRO A 657 0.46 24.33 -30.68
N GLU A 658 1.21 23.58 -29.86
CA GLU A 658 2.19 22.60 -30.34
C GLU A 658 1.60 21.49 -31.23
N LEU A 659 0.29 21.22 -31.17
CA LEU A 659 -0.37 20.25 -32.06
C LEU A 659 -0.53 20.74 -33.50
N LEU A 660 -0.33 22.03 -33.77
CA LEU A 660 -0.40 22.59 -35.12
C LEU A 660 0.50 21.85 -36.11
N VAL A 661 1.64 21.33 -35.64
CA VAL A 661 2.60 20.60 -36.47
C VAL A 661 1.98 19.38 -37.17
N GLY A 662 0.95 18.78 -36.56
CA GLY A 662 0.30 17.56 -37.06
C GLY A 662 -1.03 17.79 -37.76
N VAL A 663 -1.36 19.04 -38.11
CA VAL A 663 -2.64 19.37 -38.73
C VAL A 663 -2.69 18.89 -40.17
N VAL A 664 -3.79 18.24 -40.53
CA VAL A 664 -4.03 17.73 -41.89
C VAL A 664 -5.26 18.33 -42.56
N ALA A 665 -6.15 18.95 -41.79
CA ALA A 665 -7.37 19.59 -42.27
C ALA A 665 -7.87 20.62 -41.26
N VAL A 666 -8.71 21.55 -41.71
CA VAL A 666 -9.54 22.39 -40.85
C VAL A 666 -10.97 21.84 -40.90
N THR A 667 -11.62 21.73 -39.76
CA THR A 667 -13.01 21.27 -39.66
C THR A 667 -13.91 22.41 -39.24
N VAL A 668 -15.03 22.58 -39.94
CA VAL A 668 -16.05 23.59 -39.68
C VAL A 668 -17.40 22.92 -39.40
N LYS A 669 -18.21 23.54 -38.56
CA LYS A 669 -19.53 23.00 -38.22
C LYS A 669 -20.48 23.15 -39.41
N ALA A 670 -21.18 22.08 -39.79
CA ALA A 670 -22.01 22.04 -41.00
C ALA A 670 -23.16 23.07 -41.04
N GLY A 671 -23.57 23.61 -39.88
CA GLY A 671 -24.52 24.73 -39.75
C GLY A 671 -23.97 25.93 -38.98
N GLY A 672 -22.64 26.06 -38.90
CA GLY A 672 -21.92 27.11 -38.18
C GLY A 672 -21.64 28.35 -39.02
N SER A 673 -20.97 29.34 -38.42
CA SER A 673 -20.61 30.61 -39.10
C SER A 673 -19.62 30.42 -40.25
N TYR A 674 -18.86 29.32 -40.23
CA TYR A 674 -17.89 28.96 -41.27
C TYR A 674 -18.39 27.88 -42.24
N ALA A 675 -19.68 27.52 -42.22
CA ALA A 675 -20.21 26.42 -43.02
C ALA A 675 -19.99 26.60 -44.54
N SER A 676 -20.01 27.84 -45.02
CA SER A 676 -19.76 28.18 -46.44
C SER A 676 -18.31 27.91 -46.90
N ALA A 677 -17.36 27.79 -45.98
CA ALA A 677 -15.97 27.48 -46.29
C ALA A 677 -15.70 25.98 -46.50
N ALA A 678 -16.67 25.12 -46.16
CA ALA A 678 -16.54 23.68 -46.34
C ALA A 678 -16.35 23.29 -47.82
N GLY A 679 -15.40 22.40 -48.09
CA GLY A 679 -15.02 22.00 -49.44
C GLY A 679 -13.93 22.88 -50.09
N GLY A 680 -13.57 24.00 -49.46
CA GLY A 680 -12.41 24.82 -49.85
C GLY A 680 -11.11 24.38 -49.19
N GLU A 681 -10.09 25.24 -49.25
CA GLU A 681 -8.78 25.03 -48.63
C GLU A 681 -8.38 26.22 -47.74
N ALA A 682 -7.63 25.94 -46.66
CA ALA A 682 -7.02 26.92 -45.79
C ALA A 682 -5.49 26.76 -45.75
N LEU A 683 -4.75 27.85 -45.61
CA LEU A 683 -3.30 27.83 -45.49
C LEU A 683 -2.89 27.42 -44.06
N HIS A 684 -1.99 26.45 -43.97
CA HIS A 684 -1.39 26.03 -42.72
C HIS A 684 -0.54 27.17 -42.11
N PRO A 685 -0.84 27.68 -40.90
CA PRO A 685 -0.22 28.90 -40.36
C PRO A 685 1.32 28.83 -40.18
N LEU A 686 1.88 27.63 -39.97
CA LEU A 686 3.33 27.45 -39.80
C LEU A 686 4.12 27.17 -41.08
N THR A 687 3.48 26.63 -42.13
CA THR A 687 4.16 26.09 -43.31
C THR A 687 3.68 26.69 -44.62
N GLY A 688 2.50 27.34 -44.62
CA GLY A 688 1.84 27.85 -45.81
C GLY A 688 1.25 26.77 -46.74
N ALA A 689 1.29 25.50 -46.36
CA ALA A 689 0.72 24.42 -47.17
C ALA A 689 -0.82 24.48 -47.20
N PRO A 690 -1.48 24.17 -48.33
CA PRO A 690 -2.94 24.10 -48.40
C PRO A 690 -3.47 22.90 -47.59
N LEU A 691 -4.54 23.13 -46.82
CA LEU A 691 -5.24 22.15 -46.00
C LEU A 691 -6.72 22.11 -46.40
N PRO A 692 -7.33 20.95 -46.62
CA PRO A 692 -8.76 20.87 -46.92
C PRO A 692 -9.62 21.34 -45.73
N ILE A 693 -10.74 21.98 -46.05
CA ILE A 693 -11.76 22.39 -45.07
C ILE A 693 -12.93 21.40 -45.11
N LEU A 694 -13.16 20.66 -44.02
CA LEU A 694 -14.15 19.60 -43.91
C LEU A 694 -15.35 20.04 -43.08
N ALA A 695 -16.57 19.66 -43.49
CA ALA A 695 -17.77 19.85 -42.67
C ALA A 695 -17.94 18.69 -41.68
N ALA A 696 -18.27 19.00 -40.42
CA ALA A 696 -18.60 18.01 -39.41
C ALA A 696 -19.75 18.47 -38.49
N ASP A 697 -20.68 17.57 -38.16
CA ASP A 697 -21.85 17.88 -37.33
C ASP A 697 -21.55 17.93 -35.83
N ALA A 698 -20.60 17.11 -35.37
CA ALA A 698 -20.30 16.88 -33.95
C ALA A 698 -19.10 17.70 -33.43
N LEU A 699 -19.02 18.99 -33.77
CA LEU A 699 -17.99 19.90 -33.27
C LEU A 699 -18.47 20.73 -32.06
N GLU A 700 -17.64 20.83 -31.02
CA GLU A 700 -17.91 21.67 -29.84
C GLU A 700 -17.80 23.17 -30.13
N ALA A 701 -16.89 23.55 -31.04
CA ALA A 701 -16.68 24.91 -31.50
C ALA A 701 -17.10 25.05 -32.97
N ASP A 702 -17.22 26.29 -33.43
CA ASP A 702 -17.64 26.58 -34.81
C ASP A 702 -16.61 26.13 -35.87
N ALA A 703 -15.32 26.13 -35.49
CA ALA A 703 -14.23 25.54 -36.23
C ALA A 703 -13.17 24.93 -35.29
N SER A 704 -12.46 23.91 -35.78
CA SER A 704 -11.32 23.28 -35.12
C SER A 704 -10.31 22.80 -36.17
N PHE A 705 -9.05 22.63 -35.80
CA PHE A 705 -8.08 21.96 -36.67
C PHE A 705 -7.99 20.47 -36.33
N LEU A 706 -7.80 19.65 -37.36
CA LEU A 706 -7.85 18.20 -37.28
C LEU A 706 -6.44 17.60 -37.18
N VAL A 707 -6.18 16.86 -36.11
CA VAL A 707 -4.89 16.20 -35.81
C VAL A 707 -5.13 14.70 -35.53
N PRO A 708 -5.18 13.85 -36.57
CA PRO A 708 -5.69 12.48 -36.45
C PRO A 708 -4.86 11.60 -35.49
N GLY A 709 -3.56 11.84 -35.43
CA GLY A 709 -2.63 11.03 -34.64
C GLY A 709 -2.79 11.14 -33.11
N TYR A 710 -3.61 12.09 -32.63
CA TYR A 710 -3.64 12.50 -31.21
C TYR A 710 -5.06 12.67 -30.67
N ARG A 711 -6.10 12.51 -31.49
CA ARG A 711 -7.51 12.62 -31.07
C ARG A 711 -8.35 11.58 -31.80
N GLY A 712 -9.04 10.72 -31.05
CA GLY A 712 -9.82 9.63 -31.65
C GLY A 712 -11.03 10.08 -32.47
N GLN A 713 -11.58 11.27 -32.21
CA GLN A 713 -12.61 11.87 -33.07
C GLN A 713 -12.00 12.34 -34.40
N ASP A 714 -10.88 13.04 -34.34
CA ASP A 714 -10.12 13.48 -35.52
C ASP A 714 -9.68 12.29 -36.39
N GLU A 715 -9.23 11.18 -35.79
CA GLU A 715 -8.89 9.96 -36.52
C GLU A 715 -10.08 9.39 -37.29
N LYS A 716 -11.24 9.27 -36.63
CA LYS A 716 -12.47 8.76 -37.29
C LYS A 716 -12.90 9.66 -38.44
N LEU A 717 -12.85 10.97 -38.22
CA LEU A 717 -13.25 11.96 -39.23
C LEU A 717 -12.25 11.97 -40.40
N ALA A 718 -10.95 11.92 -40.14
CA ALA A 718 -9.92 11.79 -41.17
C ALA A 718 -10.15 10.55 -42.04
N ARG A 719 -10.36 9.38 -41.42
CA ARG A 719 -10.64 8.13 -42.15
C ARG A 719 -11.92 8.20 -42.96
N LEU A 720 -12.98 8.82 -42.43
CA LEU A 720 -14.26 9.01 -43.15
C LEU A 720 -14.08 9.82 -44.43
N HIS A 721 -13.21 10.83 -44.40
CA HIS A 721 -12.90 11.69 -45.56
C HIS A 721 -11.70 11.20 -46.38
N GLY A 722 -11.23 9.97 -46.17
CA GLY A 722 -10.15 9.37 -46.97
C GLY A 722 -8.75 9.95 -46.71
N LEU A 723 -8.54 10.68 -45.61
CA LEU A 723 -7.24 11.20 -45.22
C LEU A 723 -6.42 10.08 -44.53
N SER A 724 -5.31 9.69 -45.17
CA SER A 724 -4.45 8.58 -44.73
C SER A 724 -3.09 9.00 -44.15
N VAL A 725 -2.77 10.30 -44.20
CA VAL A 725 -1.50 10.84 -43.69
C VAL A 725 -1.68 11.31 -42.25
N PHE A 726 -0.94 10.73 -41.30
CA PHE A 726 -0.96 11.12 -39.88
C PHE A 726 0.43 11.62 -39.46
N PRO A 727 0.74 12.94 -39.61
CA PRO A 727 2.06 13.46 -39.28
C PRO A 727 2.37 13.31 -37.78
N PRO A 728 3.57 12.84 -37.41
CA PRO A 728 3.97 12.75 -36.02
C PRO A 728 4.28 14.15 -35.46
N VAL A 729 3.61 14.51 -34.37
CA VAL A 729 3.87 15.71 -33.56
C VAL A 729 4.92 15.43 -32.49
N TYR A 730 4.88 14.24 -31.88
CA TYR A 730 5.79 13.87 -30.80
C TYR A 730 6.75 12.76 -31.21
N ASP A 731 7.97 12.78 -30.64
CA ASP A 731 8.87 11.62 -30.63
C ASP A 731 8.45 10.57 -29.59
N ASP A 732 9.20 9.48 -29.50
CA ASP A 732 9.03 8.39 -28.53
C ASP A 732 9.19 8.83 -27.05
N ARG A 733 9.78 10.01 -26.82
CA ARG A 733 9.96 10.64 -25.51
C ARG A 733 8.95 11.76 -25.23
N GLY A 734 8.04 12.05 -26.15
CA GLY A 734 7.03 13.09 -26.00
C GLY A 734 7.51 14.52 -26.26
N ARG A 735 8.69 14.69 -26.88
CA ARG A 735 9.19 15.98 -27.34
C ARG A 735 8.55 16.33 -28.68
N VAL A 736 8.32 17.61 -28.91
CA VAL A 736 7.69 18.09 -30.15
C VAL A 736 8.70 18.05 -31.28
N LEU A 737 8.33 17.44 -32.40
CA LEU A 737 9.11 17.38 -33.63
C LEU A 737 8.91 18.67 -34.42
N LEU A 738 9.79 19.66 -34.23
CA LEU A 738 9.73 20.91 -34.99
C LEU A 738 10.62 20.87 -36.22
N ALA A 739 10.03 20.99 -37.40
CA ALA A 739 10.77 21.27 -38.64
C ALA A 739 11.05 22.78 -38.76
N ALA A 740 12.27 23.15 -39.16
CA ALA A 740 12.62 24.54 -39.42
C ALA A 740 11.97 25.04 -40.74
N GLU A 741 11.98 24.19 -41.76
CA GLU A 741 11.41 24.42 -43.10
C GLU A 741 10.77 23.14 -43.65
N ALA A 742 9.89 23.26 -44.64
CA ALA A 742 9.25 22.12 -45.29
C ALA A 742 10.31 21.17 -45.90
N GLY A 743 10.30 19.89 -45.52
CA GLY A 743 11.26 18.89 -46.00
C GLY A 743 12.56 18.76 -45.20
N THR A 744 12.75 19.54 -44.12
CA THR A 744 13.89 19.39 -43.20
C THR A 744 13.65 18.30 -42.15
N VAL A 745 14.73 17.68 -41.66
CA VAL A 745 14.65 16.73 -40.54
C VAL A 745 14.18 17.47 -39.29
N PRO A 746 13.04 17.09 -38.68
CA PRO A 746 12.53 17.78 -37.51
C PRO A 746 13.46 17.64 -36.30
N ARG A 747 13.70 18.75 -35.58
CA ARG A 747 14.40 18.75 -34.30
C ARG A 747 13.40 18.47 -33.18
N ALA A 748 13.69 17.49 -32.33
CA ALA A 748 12.93 17.23 -31.12
C ALA A 748 13.26 18.28 -30.04
N VAL A 749 12.24 18.98 -29.54
CA VAL A 749 12.38 20.01 -28.49
C VAL A 749 11.35 19.83 -27.38
N GLU A 750 11.63 20.39 -26.21
CA GLU A 750 10.70 20.35 -25.08
C GLU A 750 9.40 21.08 -25.40
N ARG A 751 8.26 20.61 -24.88
CA ARG A 751 6.93 21.14 -25.22
C ARG A 751 6.80 22.64 -24.96
N ARG A 752 7.39 23.14 -23.88
CA ARG A 752 7.34 24.57 -23.52
C ARG A 752 8.13 25.42 -24.50
N GLU A 753 9.33 24.97 -24.86
CA GLU A 753 10.16 25.59 -25.89
C GLU A 753 9.44 25.58 -27.24
N ALA A 754 8.84 24.44 -27.60
CA ALA A 754 8.11 24.30 -28.85
C ALA A 754 6.91 25.24 -28.93
N ARG A 755 6.13 25.33 -27.85
CA ARG A 755 4.99 26.24 -27.77
C ARG A 755 5.45 27.68 -27.94
N GLN A 756 6.52 28.07 -27.27
CA GLN A 756 7.04 29.43 -27.38
C GLN A 756 7.50 29.73 -28.81
N ALA A 757 8.29 28.85 -29.42
CA ALA A 757 8.75 29.02 -30.81
C ALA A 757 7.59 29.08 -31.82
N ILE A 758 6.56 28.25 -31.64
CA ILE A 758 5.35 28.25 -32.47
C ILE A 758 4.59 29.57 -32.32
N LEU A 759 4.37 30.05 -31.09
CA LEU A 759 3.67 31.30 -30.85
C LEU A 759 4.43 32.51 -31.42
N GLU A 760 5.76 32.52 -31.27
CA GLU A 760 6.63 33.55 -31.86
C GLU A 760 6.53 33.55 -33.40
N LYS A 761 6.48 32.36 -34.02
CA LYS A 761 6.31 32.23 -35.48
C LYS A 761 4.93 32.66 -35.96
N LEU A 762 3.88 32.39 -35.18
CA LEU A 762 2.49 32.76 -35.53
C LEU A 762 2.26 34.27 -35.41
N GLY A 763 2.94 34.96 -34.49
CA GLY A 763 2.76 36.40 -34.27
C GLY A 763 1.29 36.75 -34.03
N GLU A 764 0.75 37.70 -34.80
CA GLU A 764 -0.64 38.17 -34.70
C GLU A 764 -1.69 37.12 -35.12
N ALA A 765 -1.28 36.01 -35.75
CA ALA A 765 -2.19 34.91 -36.08
C ALA A 765 -2.57 34.04 -34.87
N ALA A 766 -1.93 34.26 -33.71
CA ALA A 766 -2.25 33.59 -32.45
C ALA A 766 -2.53 34.59 -31.33
N GLU A 767 -3.66 34.41 -30.65
CA GLU A 767 -4.06 35.23 -29.50
C GLU A 767 -4.21 34.34 -28.27
N ALA A 768 -3.49 34.69 -27.19
CA ALA A 768 -3.60 34.00 -25.91
C ALA A 768 -4.73 34.59 -25.08
N MET A 769 -5.59 33.72 -24.58
CA MET A 769 -6.70 34.04 -23.70
C MET A 769 -6.37 33.48 -22.32
N ASP A 770 -6.32 34.32 -21.29
CA ASP A 770 -6.11 33.89 -19.90
C ASP A 770 -7.46 33.49 -19.26
N GLY A 771 -7.43 32.48 -18.38
CA GLY A 771 -8.62 31.96 -17.71
C GLY A 771 -8.38 30.64 -16.98
N GLY A 772 -9.27 30.25 -16.06
CA GLY A 772 -9.13 29.02 -15.27
C GLY A 772 -9.85 27.82 -15.87
N TRP A 773 -9.33 27.23 -16.97
CA TRP A 773 -9.98 26.10 -17.63
C TRP A 773 -9.60 24.75 -17.03
N SER A 774 -10.45 23.76 -17.30
CA SER A 774 -10.19 22.37 -16.94
C SER A 774 -10.45 21.43 -18.11
N LEU A 775 -9.43 20.64 -18.48
CA LEU A 775 -9.49 19.69 -19.58
C LEU A 775 -9.59 18.24 -19.06
N ASP A 776 -10.37 17.41 -19.73
CA ASP A 776 -10.32 15.96 -19.52
C ASP A 776 -8.99 15.40 -20.03
N ALA A 777 -8.33 14.64 -19.16
CA ALA A 777 -7.03 14.06 -19.39
C ALA A 777 -6.97 12.63 -18.87
N ARG A 778 -5.91 11.91 -19.23
CA ARG A 778 -5.66 10.54 -18.78
C ARG A 778 -4.28 10.45 -18.12
N ARG A 779 -4.20 9.69 -17.03
CA ARG A 779 -2.95 9.32 -16.34
C ARG A 779 -2.75 7.82 -16.37
N CYS A 780 -1.50 7.38 -16.35
CA CYS A 780 -1.15 5.96 -16.19
C CYS A 780 -1.57 5.51 -14.79
N GLN A 781 -2.32 4.40 -14.67
CA GLN A 781 -2.76 3.87 -13.36
C GLN A 781 -1.61 3.36 -12.48
N ARG A 782 -0.42 3.15 -13.05
CA ARG A 782 0.73 2.60 -12.34
C ARG A 782 1.72 3.68 -11.90
N CYS A 783 2.06 4.57 -12.83
CA CYS A 783 3.13 5.54 -12.66
C CYS A 783 2.64 6.99 -12.49
N GLU A 784 1.32 7.20 -12.62
CA GLU A 784 0.58 8.46 -12.49
C GLU A 784 0.95 9.59 -13.45
N SER A 785 1.93 9.38 -14.33
CA SER A 785 2.27 10.32 -15.39
C SER A 785 1.07 10.53 -16.32
N MET A 786 1.03 11.72 -16.93
CA MET A 786 0.11 11.98 -18.04
C MET A 786 0.38 10.99 -19.19
N VAL A 787 -0.70 10.60 -19.85
CA VAL A 787 -0.69 9.66 -20.97
C VAL A 787 -1.08 10.42 -22.23
N LEU A 788 -0.34 10.17 -23.31
CA LEU A 788 -0.62 10.74 -24.61
C LEU A 788 -1.28 9.71 -25.52
N PRO A 789 -2.34 10.08 -26.25
CA PRO A 789 -2.83 9.27 -27.36
C PRO A 789 -1.84 9.37 -28.52
N LEU A 790 -1.27 8.25 -28.98
CA LEU A 790 -0.37 8.18 -30.14
C LEU A 790 -0.81 7.03 -31.05
N VAL A 791 -0.74 7.21 -32.36
CA VAL A 791 -0.89 6.10 -33.30
C VAL A 791 0.40 5.30 -33.33
N SER A 792 0.30 3.99 -33.10
CA SER A 792 1.43 3.08 -33.24
C SER A 792 0.99 1.70 -33.72
N GLU A 793 1.92 0.96 -34.32
CA GLU A 793 1.69 -0.42 -34.74
C GLU A 793 1.82 -1.35 -33.54
N GLN A 794 0.75 -2.06 -33.20
CA GLN A 794 0.73 -3.00 -32.09
C GLN A 794 0.18 -4.35 -32.52
N VAL A 795 0.45 -5.40 -31.74
CA VAL A 795 -0.08 -6.75 -31.96
C VAL A 795 -1.34 -6.94 -31.13
N PHE A 796 -2.41 -7.35 -31.78
CA PHE A 796 -3.74 -7.56 -31.21
C PHE A 796 -4.17 -9.02 -31.30
N LEU A 797 -4.92 -9.45 -30.28
CA LEU A 797 -5.61 -10.73 -30.22
C LEU A 797 -7.12 -10.52 -30.41
N HIS A 798 -7.68 -11.10 -31.46
CA HIS A 798 -9.08 -10.99 -31.86
C HIS A 798 -9.90 -12.13 -31.27
N LEU A 799 -10.63 -11.87 -30.19
CA LEU A 799 -11.50 -12.85 -29.52
C LEU A 799 -12.99 -12.55 -29.73
N GLU A 800 -13.33 -11.38 -30.27
CA GLU A 800 -14.71 -10.90 -30.44
C GLU A 800 -15.56 -11.84 -31.27
N GLN A 801 -14.96 -12.52 -32.24
CA GLN A 801 -15.63 -13.51 -33.09
C GLN A 801 -16.04 -14.79 -32.34
N LEU A 802 -15.49 -15.02 -31.14
CA LEU A 802 -15.76 -16.20 -30.31
C LEU A 802 -16.84 -15.95 -29.25
N SER A 803 -17.37 -14.73 -29.15
CA SER A 803 -18.36 -14.37 -28.14
C SER A 803 -19.61 -15.26 -28.15
N SER A 804 -20.09 -15.65 -29.35
CA SER A 804 -21.27 -16.52 -29.49
C SER A 804 -21.06 -17.92 -28.89
N ALA A 805 -19.85 -18.47 -28.99
CA ALA A 805 -19.50 -19.77 -28.43
C ALA A 805 -19.55 -19.73 -26.89
N LEU A 806 -18.99 -18.68 -26.28
CA LEU A 806 -19.06 -18.51 -24.83
C LEU A 806 -20.50 -18.26 -24.36
N GLU A 807 -21.28 -17.43 -25.08
CA GLU A 807 -22.69 -17.24 -24.74
C GLU A 807 -23.48 -18.56 -24.76
N SER A 808 -23.23 -19.43 -25.75
CA SER A 808 -23.85 -20.75 -25.84
C SER A 808 -23.43 -21.66 -24.68
N ALA A 809 -22.14 -21.68 -24.32
CA ALA A 809 -21.64 -22.46 -23.19
C ALA A 809 -22.24 -22.00 -21.84
N VAL A 810 -22.47 -20.70 -21.67
CA VAL A 810 -23.13 -20.15 -20.49
C VAL A 810 -24.62 -20.51 -20.46
N ARG A 811 -25.33 -20.39 -21.60
CA ARG A 811 -26.77 -20.70 -21.69
C ARG A 811 -27.08 -22.18 -21.52
N SER A 812 -26.23 -23.06 -22.04
CA SER A 812 -26.36 -24.53 -21.89
C SER A 812 -26.00 -25.04 -20.49
N GLY A 813 -25.42 -24.20 -19.63
CA GLY A 813 -24.98 -24.58 -18.28
C GLY A 813 -23.65 -25.33 -18.24
N ALA A 814 -22.90 -25.37 -19.35
CA ALA A 814 -21.53 -25.87 -19.40
C ALA A 814 -20.55 -24.94 -18.65
N VAL A 815 -20.87 -23.64 -18.59
CA VAL A 815 -20.22 -22.66 -17.72
C VAL A 815 -21.26 -22.10 -16.73
N ARG A 816 -21.01 -22.26 -15.44
CA ARG A 816 -21.90 -21.83 -14.35
C ARG A 816 -21.23 -20.74 -13.53
N PHE A 817 -22.02 -19.89 -12.90
CA PHE A 817 -21.54 -18.81 -12.03
C PHE A 817 -22.06 -19.00 -10.60
N SER A 818 -21.37 -18.45 -9.61
CA SER A 818 -21.84 -18.45 -8.22
C SER A 818 -23.07 -17.57 -7.99
N ASP A 819 -23.28 -16.57 -8.84
CA ASP A 819 -24.42 -15.64 -8.78
C ASP A 819 -24.80 -15.17 -10.20
N GLU A 820 -26.08 -14.90 -10.44
CA GLU A 820 -26.59 -14.42 -11.73
C GLU A 820 -26.04 -13.05 -12.13
N ILE A 821 -25.71 -12.16 -11.17
CA ILE A 821 -25.14 -10.84 -11.45
C ILE A 821 -23.82 -10.97 -12.24
N TRP A 822 -22.99 -11.96 -11.93
CA TRP A 822 -21.72 -12.17 -12.61
C TRP A 822 -21.90 -12.74 -14.01
N LYS A 823 -22.89 -13.62 -14.18
CA LYS A 823 -23.30 -14.14 -15.49
C LYS A 823 -23.75 -13.01 -16.41
N GLU A 824 -24.63 -12.13 -15.92
CA GLU A 824 -25.11 -10.97 -16.71
C GLU A 824 -23.97 -10.03 -17.08
N LYS A 825 -23.04 -9.75 -16.14
CA LYS A 825 -21.86 -8.92 -16.42
C LYS A 825 -20.95 -9.52 -17.49
N VAL A 826 -20.70 -10.83 -17.45
CA VAL A 826 -19.89 -11.51 -18.47
C VAL A 826 -20.57 -11.43 -19.83
N LEU A 827 -21.88 -11.71 -19.91
CA LEU A 827 -22.65 -11.63 -21.17
C LEU A 827 -22.71 -10.18 -21.72
N ALA A 828 -22.79 -9.17 -20.86
CA ALA A 828 -22.76 -7.78 -21.28
C ALA A 828 -21.36 -7.37 -21.80
N TYR A 829 -20.31 -7.88 -21.17
CA TYR A 829 -18.92 -7.63 -21.56
C TYR A 829 -18.58 -8.29 -22.91
N THR A 830 -18.98 -9.54 -23.14
CA THR A 830 -18.69 -10.26 -24.40
C THR A 830 -19.33 -9.61 -25.63
N ARG A 831 -20.45 -8.90 -25.48
CA ARG A 831 -21.11 -8.15 -26.56
C ARG A 831 -20.37 -6.87 -26.98
N ARG A 832 -19.43 -6.39 -26.16
CA ARG A 832 -18.65 -5.16 -26.38
C ARG A 832 -17.16 -5.45 -26.40
N LEU A 833 -16.77 -6.70 -26.66
CA LEU A 833 -15.37 -7.11 -26.66
C LEU A 833 -14.63 -6.43 -27.82
N GLU A 834 -13.51 -5.80 -27.49
CA GLU A 834 -12.60 -5.22 -28.48
C GLU A 834 -11.33 -6.08 -28.57
N PRO A 835 -10.59 -6.03 -29.70
CA PRO A 835 -9.32 -6.72 -29.85
C PRO A 835 -8.34 -6.36 -28.73
N LEU A 836 -7.73 -7.38 -28.11
CA LEU A 836 -6.84 -7.19 -26.97
C LEU A 836 -5.43 -6.88 -27.45
N CYS A 837 -4.89 -5.70 -27.11
CA CYS A 837 -3.48 -5.40 -27.38
C CYS A 837 -2.57 -6.29 -26.51
N ILE A 838 -1.78 -7.15 -27.15
CA ILE A 838 -0.88 -8.12 -26.49
C ILE A 838 0.60 -7.73 -26.56
N SER A 839 1.03 -6.78 -27.38
CA SER A 839 2.41 -6.26 -27.41
C SER A 839 2.66 -5.19 -26.35
N ARG A 840 3.85 -5.15 -25.77
CA ARG A 840 4.31 -4.14 -24.80
C ARG A 840 5.78 -3.80 -25.02
N GLN A 841 6.12 -2.51 -24.95
CA GLN A 841 7.49 -2.01 -25.05
C GLN A 841 8.18 -2.00 -23.67
N GLN A 842 8.04 -3.11 -22.94
CA GLN A 842 8.62 -3.31 -21.61
C GLN A 842 9.89 -4.16 -21.73
N TRP A 843 10.73 -4.13 -20.70
CA TRP A 843 11.87 -5.04 -20.63
C TRP A 843 11.45 -6.35 -19.95
N TRP A 844 10.65 -6.27 -18.89
CA TRP A 844 10.18 -7.45 -18.14
C TRP A 844 8.93 -8.09 -18.76
N GLY A 845 9.03 -9.35 -19.15
CA GLY A 845 7.93 -10.18 -19.67
C GLY A 845 8.43 -11.28 -20.60
N HIS A 846 7.51 -12.08 -21.15
CA HIS A 846 7.84 -13.03 -22.21
C HIS A 846 8.07 -12.29 -23.52
N GLU A 847 9.20 -12.53 -24.17
CA GLU A 847 9.50 -11.94 -25.48
C GLU A 847 8.41 -12.29 -26.51
N LEU A 848 8.03 -11.31 -27.32
CA LEU A 848 7.08 -11.51 -28.41
C LEU A 848 7.81 -12.19 -29.59
N PRO A 849 7.43 -13.41 -30.01
CA PRO A 849 8.26 -14.20 -30.94
C PRO A 849 8.56 -13.53 -32.29
N ASP A 850 7.65 -12.70 -32.81
CA ASP A 850 7.83 -12.00 -34.08
C ASP A 850 8.45 -10.59 -33.93
N ARG A 851 8.67 -10.11 -32.69
CA ARG A 851 9.17 -8.77 -32.37
C ARG A 851 10.11 -8.82 -31.15
N PRO A 852 11.39 -9.18 -31.33
CA PRO A 852 12.31 -9.53 -30.24
C PRO A 852 12.69 -8.38 -29.27
N GLU A 853 12.20 -7.16 -29.50
CA GLU A 853 12.38 -6.02 -28.57
C GLU A 853 11.13 -5.73 -27.72
N GLU A 854 10.00 -6.38 -28.03
CA GLU A 854 8.74 -6.26 -27.31
C GLU A 854 8.47 -7.50 -26.47
N VAL A 855 7.62 -7.35 -25.46
CA VAL A 855 7.15 -8.46 -24.63
C VAL A 855 5.64 -8.60 -24.73
N LEU A 856 5.16 -9.81 -24.51
CA LEU A 856 3.76 -10.13 -24.36
C LEU A 856 3.19 -9.50 -23.09
N SER A 857 1.93 -9.08 -23.17
CA SER A 857 1.15 -8.64 -22.02
C SER A 857 1.12 -9.72 -20.94
N ALA A 858 1.25 -9.33 -19.66
CA ALA A 858 1.09 -10.25 -18.54
C ALA A 858 -0.28 -10.97 -18.58
N TRP A 859 -1.33 -10.30 -19.07
CA TRP A 859 -2.66 -10.90 -19.24
C TRP A 859 -2.65 -12.07 -20.22
N PHE A 860 -1.88 -11.97 -21.32
CA PHE A 860 -1.70 -13.07 -22.27
C PHE A 860 -1.00 -14.27 -21.60
N SER A 861 0.00 -14.00 -20.77
CA SER A 861 0.72 -15.02 -20.02
C SER A 861 -0.19 -15.77 -19.03
N LEU A 862 -1.16 -15.07 -18.42
CA LEU A 862 -2.16 -15.70 -17.54
C LEU A 862 -3.21 -16.52 -18.31
N MET A 863 -3.47 -16.23 -19.57
CA MET A 863 -4.31 -17.10 -20.41
C MET A 863 -3.62 -18.45 -20.58
N ALA A 864 -2.31 -18.48 -20.85
CA ALA A 864 -1.52 -19.71 -20.92
C ALA A 864 -1.49 -20.46 -19.57
N TRP A 865 -1.42 -19.74 -18.44
CA TRP A 865 -1.55 -20.32 -17.10
C TRP A 865 -2.82 -21.16 -16.95
N SER A 866 -3.94 -20.70 -17.49
CA SER A 866 -5.23 -21.39 -17.37
C SER A 866 -5.24 -22.73 -18.09
N LEU A 867 -4.55 -22.80 -19.24
CA LEU A 867 -4.38 -24.03 -19.99
C LEU A 867 -3.33 -24.93 -19.33
N ALA A 868 -2.27 -24.36 -18.76
CA ALA A 868 -1.30 -25.12 -17.96
C ALA A 868 -1.97 -25.79 -16.75
N ALA A 869 -2.92 -25.09 -16.12
CA ALA A 869 -3.72 -25.62 -15.02
C ALA A 869 -4.56 -26.85 -15.43
N THR A 870 -4.92 -27.01 -16.70
CA THR A 870 -5.65 -28.19 -17.19
C THR A 870 -4.71 -29.33 -17.66
N GLY A 871 -3.39 -29.12 -17.61
CA GLY A 871 -2.36 -30.10 -18.00
C GLY A 871 -1.75 -29.88 -19.38
N TRP A 872 -2.14 -28.81 -20.08
CA TRP A 872 -1.56 -28.42 -21.37
C TRP A 872 -0.18 -27.76 -21.18
N PRO A 873 0.79 -27.86 -22.10
CA PRO A 873 0.75 -28.54 -23.39
C PRO A 873 1.12 -30.03 -23.35
N ARG A 874 1.23 -30.63 -22.15
CA ARG A 874 1.55 -32.06 -22.03
C ARG A 874 0.37 -32.95 -22.43
N ALA A 875 -0.85 -32.55 -22.04
CA ALA A 875 -2.09 -33.17 -22.50
C ALA A 875 -2.62 -32.48 -23.76
N GLN A 876 -2.97 -33.26 -24.80
CA GLN A 876 -3.49 -32.74 -26.07
C GLN A 876 -4.95 -32.25 -25.97
N SER A 877 -5.79 -32.92 -25.17
CA SER A 877 -7.20 -32.55 -24.94
C SER A 877 -7.48 -32.53 -23.45
N PRO A 878 -7.05 -31.47 -22.74
CA PRO A 878 -7.15 -31.41 -21.30
C PRO A 878 -8.61 -31.17 -20.85
N ALA A 879 -9.01 -31.76 -19.72
CA ALA A 879 -10.33 -31.55 -19.15
C ALA A 879 -10.46 -30.15 -18.50
N PRO A 880 -11.65 -29.54 -18.51
CA PRO A 880 -11.91 -28.29 -17.79
C PRO A 880 -11.61 -28.42 -16.29
N VAL A 881 -11.13 -27.33 -15.66
CA VAL A 881 -11.08 -27.22 -14.20
C VAL A 881 -12.51 -27.12 -13.65
N ASP A 882 -12.82 -27.80 -12.55
CA ASP A 882 -14.18 -27.89 -12.04
C ASP A 882 -14.70 -26.56 -11.50
N GLU A 883 -13.91 -25.90 -10.63
CA GLU A 883 -14.31 -24.62 -10.03
C GLU A 883 -13.12 -23.64 -9.97
N VAL A 884 -13.36 -22.33 -10.17
CA VAL A 884 -12.35 -21.27 -10.00
C VAL A 884 -12.87 -20.13 -9.13
N PHE A 885 -12.08 -19.69 -8.16
CA PHE A 885 -12.38 -18.52 -7.31
C PHE A 885 -11.62 -17.29 -7.77
N VAL A 886 -12.33 -16.20 -8.04
CA VAL A 886 -11.73 -14.94 -8.50
C VAL A 886 -12.37 -13.70 -7.87
N ASN A 887 -11.65 -12.59 -7.91
CA ASN A 887 -12.23 -11.28 -7.69
C ASN A 887 -12.83 -10.72 -9.01
N PRO A 888 -13.60 -9.62 -8.95
CA PRO A 888 -14.21 -9.04 -10.15
C PRO A 888 -13.24 -8.54 -11.23
N ASP A 889 -12.00 -8.18 -10.86
CA ASP A 889 -11.00 -7.68 -11.83
C ASP A 889 -10.46 -8.83 -12.69
N LEU A 890 -10.14 -9.95 -12.05
CA LEU A 890 -9.67 -11.17 -12.72
C LEU A 890 -10.77 -11.85 -13.56
N LEU A 891 -12.04 -11.70 -13.18
CA LEU A 891 -13.17 -12.25 -13.94
C LEU A 891 -13.13 -11.79 -15.42
N LEU A 892 -13.03 -10.47 -15.63
CA LEU A 892 -13.13 -9.91 -16.99
C LEU A 892 -11.79 -9.95 -17.73
N ARG A 893 -10.67 -9.70 -17.04
CA ARG A 893 -9.34 -9.57 -17.67
C ARG A 893 -8.64 -10.90 -17.92
N TRP A 894 -9.01 -11.94 -17.18
CA TRP A 894 -8.33 -13.23 -17.22
C TRP A 894 -9.30 -14.37 -17.52
N VAL A 895 -10.36 -14.56 -16.71
CA VAL A 895 -11.26 -15.72 -16.86
C VAL A 895 -11.99 -15.71 -18.20
N VAL A 896 -12.58 -14.58 -18.62
CA VAL A 896 -13.31 -14.50 -19.89
C VAL A 896 -12.41 -14.81 -21.11
N PRO A 897 -11.24 -14.17 -21.30
CA PRO A 897 -10.33 -14.54 -22.37
C PRO A 897 -9.88 -16.00 -22.32
N SER A 898 -9.58 -16.53 -21.13
CA SER A 898 -9.21 -17.95 -20.96
C SER A 898 -10.32 -18.91 -21.40
N GLN A 899 -11.59 -18.58 -21.12
CA GLN A 899 -12.73 -19.39 -21.59
C GLN A 899 -12.84 -19.38 -23.12
N LEU A 900 -12.71 -18.21 -23.76
CA LEU A 900 -12.80 -18.07 -25.22
C LEU A 900 -11.68 -18.85 -25.92
N ILE A 901 -10.45 -18.74 -25.40
CA ILE A 901 -9.28 -19.47 -25.92
C ILE A 901 -9.45 -20.98 -25.75
N ALA A 902 -9.89 -21.45 -24.58
CA ALA A 902 -10.10 -22.89 -24.35
C ALA A 902 -11.20 -23.46 -25.25
N LEU A 903 -12.30 -22.73 -25.45
CA LEU A 903 -13.37 -23.13 -26.38
C LEU A 903 -12.85 -23.23 -27.82
N GLN A 904 -12.00 -22.29 -28.24
CA GLN A 904 -11.39 -22.31 -29.58
C GLN A 904 -10.42 -23.48 -29.77
N LEU A 905 -9.57 -23.76 -28.78
CA LEU A 905 -8.50 -24.75 -28.92
C LEU A 905 -8.97 -26.19 -28.63
N PHE A 906 -9.91 -26.36 -27.70
CA PHE A 906 -10.30 -27.67 -27.18
C PHE A 906 -11.79 -27.98 -27.33
N GLY A 907 -12.62 -27.02 -27.74
CA GLY A 907 -14.07 -27.19 -27.81
C GLY A 907 -14.78 -27.26 -26.45
N CYS A 908 -14.05 -27.06 -25.35
CA CYS A 908 -14.59 -27.08 -23.99
C CYS A 908 -14.11 -25.86 -23.19
N PRO A 909 -14.85 -25.42 -22.15
CA PRO A 909 -14.43 -24.29 -21.33
C PRO A 909 -13.15 -24.61 -20.53
N ALA A 910 -12.39 -23.58 -20.17
CA ALA A 910 -11.30 -23.69 -19.20
C ALA A 910 -11.81 -24.02 -17.79
N PHE A 911 -12.95 -23.45 -17.40
CA PHE A 911 -13.56 -23.60 -16.07
C PHE A 911 -15.05 -23.94 -16.17
N ARG A 912 -15.53 -24.95 -15.43
CA ARG A 912 -16.96 -25.33 -15.40
C ARG A 912 -17.79 -24.41 -14.50
N ARG A 913 -17.28 -24.04 -13.33
CA ARG A 913 -17.94 -23.13 -12.39
C ARG A 913 -17.03 -21.97 -12.00
N ILE A 914 -17.53 -20.74 -12.10
CA ILE A 914 -16.82 -19.52 -11.76
C ILE A 914 -17.44 -18.92 -10.50
N ALA A 915 -16.66 -18.87 -9.42
CA ALA A 915 -17.05 -18.31 -8.14
C ALA A 915 -16.41 -16.93 -7.94
N VAL A 916 -17.23 -15.91 -7.68
CA VAL A 916 -16.76 -14.52 -7.55
C VAL A 916 -17.14 -13.96 -6.18
N HIS A 917 -16.14 -13.59 -5.38
CA HIS A 917 -16.33 -13.20 -3.97
C HIS A 917 -16.53 -11.70 -3.74
N GLY A 918 -16.68 -10.89 -4.78
CA GLY A 918 -16.79 -9.43 -4.66
C GLY A 918 -15.45 -8.74 -4.40
N ALA A 919 -15.43 -7.41 -4.48
CA ALA A 919 -14.23 -6.63 -4.21
C ALA A 919 -14.08 -6.38 -2.71
N LEU A 920 -12.90 -6.68 -2.16
CA LEU A 920 -12.61 -6.46 -0.74
C LEU A 920 -12.48 -4.95 -0.44
N HIS A 921 -13.20 -4.50 0.58
CA HIS A 921 -13.21 -3.13 1.06
C HIS A 921 -12.87 -3.09 2.56
N ILE A 922 -12.33 -1.95 2.99
CA ILE A 922 -12.11 -1.61 4.39
C ILE A 922 -12.86 -0.32 4.72
N VAL A 923 -13.35 -0.21 5.95
CA VAL A 923 -13.88 1.05 6.46
C VAL A 923 -12.70 1.91 6.90
N ASP A 924 -12.43 2.96 6.15
CA ASP A 924 -11.46 3.99 6.51
C ASP A 924 -12.16 5.13 7.23
N ARG A 925 -11.44 5.86 8.08
CA ARG A 925 -11.94 7.08 8.73
C ARG A 925 -11.15 8.25 8.19
N ASP A 926 -11.83 9.10 7.43
CA ASP A 926 -11.25 10.32 6.84
C ASP A 926 -11.64 11.55 7.65
N LEU A 927 -10.73 12.51 7.77
CA LEU A 927 -11.05 13.86 8.18
C LEU A 927 -11.54 14.64 6.95
N VAL A 928 -12.72 15.25 7.07
CA VAL A 928 -13.31 16.10 6.02
C VAL A 928 -13.39 17.52 6.53
N GLU A 929 -12.85 18.46 5.76
CA GLU A 929 -12.89 19.88 6.09
C GLU A 929 -14.31 20.46 5.97
N VAL A 930 -14.67 21.33 6.91
CA VAL A 930 -15.94 22.04 6.96
C VAL A 930 -15.83 23.29 6.07
N PRO A 931 -16.68 23.42 5.03
CA PRO A 931 -16.63 24.58 4.15
C PRO A 931 -16.86 25.90 4.91
N GLY A 932 -16.05 26.92 4.63
CA GLY A 932 -16.22 28.29 5.16
C GLY A 932 -15.53 28.57 6.50
N ILE A 933 -14.75 27.63 7.04
CA ILE A 933 -13.89 27.86 8.21
C ILE A 933 -12.51 28.33 7.75
N ALA A 934 -11.90 29.26 8.48
CA ALA A 934 -10.59 29.81 8.15
C ALA A 934 -9.48 28.74 8.32
N PRO A 935 -8.43 28.72 7.47
CA PRO A 935 -7.37 27.70 7.54
C PRO A 935 -6.57 27.68 8.85
N ASP A 936 -6.51 28.80 9.57
CA ASP A 936 -5.84 28.99 10.86
C ASP A 936 -6.72 28.64 12.07
N ALA A 937 -8.00 28.31 11.85
CA ALA A 937 -8.89 27.90 12.92
C ALA A 937 -8.45 26.55 13.54
N PRO A 938 -8.86 26.25 14.78
CA PRO A 938 -8.60 24.96 15.41
C PRO A 938 -9.16 23.78 14.62
N ASP A 939 -8.44 22.66 14.62
CA ASP A 939 -8.80 21.43 13.88
C ASP A 939 -10.21 20.91 14.22
N GLU A 940 -10.65 21.02 15.48
CA GLU A 940 -11.99 20.63 15.89
C GLU A 940 -13.11 21.48 15.28
N GLU A 941 -12.81 22.68 14.81
CA GLU A 941 -13.75 23.53 14.08
C GLU A 941 -13.70 23.22 12.58
N ARG A 942 -12.48 22.99 12.07
CA ARG A 942 -12.18 22.73 10.66
C ARG A 942 -12.60 21.35 10.20
N PHE A 943 -12.54 20.30 11.03
CA PHE A 943 -12.69 18.93 10.56
C PHE A 943 -13.89 18.16 11.17
N LEU A 944 -14.36 17.17 10.42
CA LEU A 944 -15.34 16.16 10.82
C LEU A 944 -14.84 14.77 10.42
N VAL A 945 -15.12 13.77 11.26
CA VAL A 945 -14.76 12.38 10.96
C VAL A 945 -15.83 11.76 10.07
N ARG A 946 -15.46 11.34 8.86
CA ARG A 946 -16.31 10.59 7.94
C ARG A 946 -15.77 9.19 7.76
N SER A 947 -16.54 8.17 8.15
CA SER A 947 -16.23 6.80 7.77
C SER A 947 -16.57 6.57 6.30
N THR A 948 -15.59 6.17 5.49
CA THR A 948 -15.76 5.84 4.08
C THR A 948 -15.41 4.39 3.83
N LEU A 949 -16.23 3.70 3.05
CA LEU A 949 -15.92 2.35 2.60
C LEU A 949 -15.03 2.46 1.36
N ARG A 950 -13.79 1.99 1.44
CA ARG A 950 -12.82 2.06 0.33
C ARG A 950 -12.37 0.67 -0.09
N PRO A 951 -12.18 0.40 -1.39
CA PRO A 951 -11.60 -0.86 -1.83
C PRO A 951 -10.17 -0.99 -1.31
N MET A 952 -9.75 -2.20 -0.93
CA MET A 952 -8.35 -2.47 -0.60
C MET A 952 -7.52 -2.42 -1.88
N ARG A 953 -6.53 -1.53 -1.94
CA ARG A 953 -5.64 -1.36 -3.10
C ARG A 953 -4.26 -0.93 -2.64
N LYS A 954 -3.21 -1.54 -3.20
CA LYS A 954 -1.82 -1.20 -2.86
C LYS A 954 -1.52 0.28 -3.08
N GLN A 955 -2.09 0.90 -4.11
CA GLN A 955 -1.94 2.34 -4.39
C GLN A 955 -2.56 3.25 -3.33
N LEU A 956 -3.55 2.78 -2.58
CA LEU A 956 -4.17 3.56 -1.50
C LEU A 956 -3.47 3.36 -0.15
N GLY A 957 -2.43 2.51 -0.09
CA GLY A 957 -1.74 2.18 1.16
C GLY A 957 -2.60 1.46 2.20
N ASN A 958 -3.82 1.06 1.86
CA ASN A 958 -4.82 0.50 2.78
C ASN A 958 -4.89 -1.04 2.71
N VAL A 959 -3.79 -1.68 2.33
CA VAL A 959 -3.69 -3.13 2.17
C VAL A 959 -3.11 -3.76 3.42
N VAL A 960 -3.67 -4.91 3.80
CA VAL A 960 -3.22 -5.69 4.96
C VAL A 960 -2.49 -6.94 4.48
N GLU A 961 -1.31 -7.21 5.05
CA GLU A 961 -0.60 -8.48 4.84
C GLU A 961 -1.26 -9.60 5.68
N PRO A 962 -1.62 -10.74 5.06
CA PRO A 962 -2.22 -11.88 5.77
C PRO A 962 -1.41 -12.37 6.97
N ALA A 963 -0.08 -12.45 6.86
CA ALA A 963 0.81 -12.92 7.93
C ALA A 963 0.64 -12.12 9.23
N THR A 964 0.48 -10.79 9.14
CA THR A 964 0.22 -9.92 10.29
C THR A 964 -1.06 -10.31 11.02
N LEU A 965 -2.10 -10.70 10.29
CA LEU A 965 -3.36 -11.15 10.88
C LEU A 965 -3.24 -12.56 11.48
N VAL A 966 -2.52 -13.47 10.82
CA VAL A 966 -2.22 -14.82 11.35
C VAL A 966 -1.45 -14.72 12.66
N HIS A 967 -0.39 -13.92 12.71
CA HIS A 967 0.40 -13.72 13.94
C HIS A 967 -0.45 -13.15 15.09
N ARG A 968 -1.42 -12.28 14.78
CA ARG A 968 -2.24 -11.63 15.80
C ARG A 968 -3.42 -12.47 16.26
N PHE A 969 -4.11 -13.16 15.35
CA PHE A 969 -5.37 -13.85 15.63
C PHE A 969 -5.29 -15.38 15.56
N GLY A 970 -4.30 -15.93 14.85
CA GLY A 970 -4.24 -17.32 14.41
C GLY A 970 -4.84 -17.50 13.01
N ALA A 971 -4.37 -18.49 12.27
CA ALA A 971 -4.81 -18.79 10.92
C ALA A 971 -6.30 -19.18 10.86
N ASP A 972 -6.76 -20.03 11.79
CA ASP A 972 -8.17 -20.45 11.82
C ASP A 972 -9.12 -19.29 12.11
N ALA A 973 -8.70 -18.35 12.96
CA ALA A 973 -9.50 -17.16 13.26
C ALA A 973 -9.56 -16.22 12.04
N LEU A 974 -8.46 -16.11 11.28
CA LEU A 974 -8.44 -15.38 10.00
C LEU A 974 -9.42 -16.00 9.00
N ARG A 975 -9.38 -17.33 8.83
CA ARG A 975 -10.25 -18.04 7.89
C ARG A 975 -11.73 -17.89 8.25
N LEU A 976 -12.09 -18.19 9.50
CA LEU A 976 -13.47 -18.03 9.96
C LEU A 976 -13.95 -16.58 9.88
N GLY A 977 -13.11 -15.62 10.29
CA GLY A 977 -13.45 -14.19 10.22
C GLY A 977 -13.61 -13.69 8.79
N ALA A 978 -12.81 -14.18 7.84
CA ALA A 978 -12.94 -13.83 6.42
C ALA A 978 -14.29 -14.32 5.85
N LEU A 979 -14.71 -15.55 6.17
CA LEU A 979 -16.01 -16.07 5.73
C LEU A 979 -17.19 -15.31 6.37
N LEU A 980 -17.09 -14.93 7.65
CA LEU A 980 -18.10 -14.08 8.31
C LEU A 980 -18.25 -12.71 7.60
N CYS A 981 -17.20 -12.19 6.98
CA CYS A 981 -17.28 -10.94 6.20
C CYS A 981 -18.05 -11.10 4.88
N LEU A 982 -18.21 -12.33 4.35
CA LEU A 982 -18.95 -12.60 3.12
C LEU A 982 -20.47 -12.48 3.30
N GLY A 983 -20.99 -12.54 4.54
CA GLY A 983 -22.42 -12.45 4.84
C GLY A 983 -23.05 -11.06 4.67
N SER A 984 -22.36 -10.10 4.02
CA SER A 984 -22.76 -8.69 3.92
C SER A 984 -23.99 -8.43 3.01
N GLY A 985 -24.53 -9.46 2.36
CA GLY A 985 -25.72 -9.38 1.49
C GLY A 985 -25.50 -8.67 0.16
N ARG A 986 -24.26 -8.28 -0.19
CA ARG A 986 -23.90 -7.67 -1.48
C ARG A 986 -22.82 -8.50 -2.18
N PRO A 987 -23.13 -9.22 -3.27
CA PRO A 987 -22.17 -10.10 -3.94
C PRO A 987 -20.98 -9.34 -4.56
N GLU A 988 -21.13 -8.05 -4.83
CA GLU A 988 -20.07 -7.22 -5.43
C GLU A 988 -19.07 -6.65 -4.43
N VAL A 989 -19.39 -6.60 -3.13
CA VAL A 989 -18.60 -5.89 -2.12
C VAL A 989 -18.52 -6.68 -0.82
N VAL A 990 -17.30 -7.03 -0.42
CA VAL A 990 -17.00 -7.63 0.87
C VAL A 990 -16.35 -6.61 1.77
N THR A 991 -16.97 -6.31 2.90
CA THR A 991 -16.38 -5.40 3.89
C THR A 991 -15.57 -6.21 4.89
N PHE A 992 -14.25 -6.15 4.78
CA PHE A 992 -13.38 -6.79 5.75
C PHE A 992 -13.47 -6.07 7.10
N SER A 993 -13.73 -6.82 8.16
CA SER A 993 -13.92 -6.28 9.50
C SER A 993 -13.07 -7.03 10.51
N GLU A 994 -12.23 -6.30 11.24
CA GLU A 994 -11.53 -6.87 12.39
C GLU A 994 -12.51 -7.31 13.49
N GLY A 995 -13.71 -6.71 13.55
CA GLY A 995 -14.78 -7.17 14.44
C GLY A 995 -15.13 -8.64 14.19
N ALA A 996 -15.15 -9.07 12.93
CA ALA A 996 -15.37 -10.46 12.54
C ALA A 996 -14.20 -11.37 12.95
N LEU A 997 -12.95 -10.91 12.82
CA LEU A 997 -11.76 -11.64 13.32
C LEU A 997 -11.78 -11.81 14.85
N ARG A 998 -12.13 -10.75 15.59
CA ARG A 998 -12.28 -10.81 17.05
C ARG A 998 -13.42 -11.74 17.44
N GLN A 999 -14.52 -11.74 16.69
CA GLN A 999 -15.60 -12.72 16.89
C GLN A 999 -15.10 -14.14 16.65
N ALA A 1000 -14.47 -14.42 15.51
CA ALA A 1000 -13.91 -15.72 15.17
C ALA A 1000 -12.94 -16.24 16.24
N ARG A 1001 -11.95 -15.44 16.65
CA ARG A 1001 -11.00 -15.81 17.70
C ARG A 1001 -11.70 -16.12 19.02
N ARG A 1002 -12.68 -15.31 19.43
CA ARG A 1002 -13.47 -15.56 20.66
C ARG A 1002 -14.26 -16.86 20.55
N THR A 1003 -14.88 -17.12 19.40
CA THR A 1003 -15.64 -18.37 19.15
C THR A 1003 -14.73 -19.59 19.27
N LEU A 1004 -13.56 -19.58 18.61
CA LEU A 1004 -12.62 -20.72 18.62
C LEU A 1004 -12.01 -20.95 20.00
N HIS A 1005 -11.57 -19.89 20.67
CA HIS A 1005 -11.05 -20.00 22.05
C HIS A 1005 -12.11 -20.54 23.01
N ARG A 1006 -13.34 -20.06 22.87
CA ARG A 1006 -14.46 -20.53 23.69
C ARG A 1006 -14.77 -22.00 23.42
N LEU A 1007 -14.82 -22.40 22.16
CA LEU A 1007 -15.02 -23.79 21.77
C LEU A 1007 -13.99 -24.69 22.45
N ALA A 1008 -12.69 -24.39 22.31
CA ALA A 1008 -11.62 -25.17 22.92
C ALA A 1008 -11.76 -25.26 24.45
N ALA A 1009 -12.11 -24.15 25.11
CA ALA A 1009 -12.34 -24.12 26.55
C ALA A 1009 -13.56 -24.94 27.00
N GLN A 1010 -14.66 -24.92 26.22
CA GLN A 1010 -15.86 -25.71 26.52
C GLN A 1010 -15.61 -27.20 26.36
N VAL A 1011 -14.91 -27.62 25.30
CA VAL A 1011 -14.54 -29.04 25.09
C VAL A 1011 -13.71 -29.56 26.28
N GLY A 1012 -12.64 -28.84 26.66
CA GLY A 1012 -11.82 -29.24 27.80
C GLY A 1012 -12.54 -29.14 29.17
N GLY A 1013 -13.53 -28.25 29.29
CA GLY A 1013 -14.40 -28.17 30.47
C GLY A 1013 -15.33 -29.38 30.59
N LEU A 1014 -16.05 -29.70 29.52
CA LEU A 1014 -16.97 -30.83 29.44
C LEU A 1014 -16.25 -32.16 29.65
N HIS A 1015 -15.06 -32.34 29.07
CA HIS A 1015 -14.27 -33.55 29.27
C HIS A 1015 -13.90 -33.78 30.74
N ARG A 1016 -13.52 -32.72 31.48
CA ARG A 1016 -13.19 -32.81 32.91
C ARG A 1016 -14.39 -33.15 33.80
N LEU A 1017 -15.61 -32.87 33.34
CA LEU A 1017 -16.83 -33.24 34.06
C LEU A 1017 -17.19 -34.73 33.90
N GLY A 1018 -16.52 -35.47 32.99
CA GLY A 1018 -17.00 -36.75 32.48
C GLY A 1018 -16.17 -38.04 32.69
N PRO A 1019 -15.00 -38.11 33.36
CA PRO A 1019 -14.25 -39.37 33.36
C PRO A 1019 -14.84 -40.48 34.27
N ASP A 1020 -15.77 -40.18 35.18
CA ASP A 1020 -16.23 -41.13 36.22
C ASP A 1020 -17.73 -41.55 36.16
N ARG A 1021 -18.46 -41.26 35.07
CA ARG A 1021 -19.89 -41.67 34.94
C ARG A 1021 -20.13 -42.54 33.70
N PRO A 1022 -20.34 -43.87 33.84
CA PRO A 1022 -20.81 -44.70 32.75
C PRO A 1022 -22.29 -44.42 32.44
N GLY A 1023 -22.55 -44.17 31.15
CA GLY A 1023 -23.81 -44.15 30.40
C GLY A 1023 -25.14 -44.39 31.14
N ASP A 1024 -25.79 -43.29 31.53
CA ASP A 1024 -27.24 -43.21 31.64
C ASP A 1024 -27.87 -42.90 30.27
N ALA A 1025 -29.18 -43.13 30.10
CA ALA A 1025 -29.89 -42.72 28.87
C ALA A 1025 -29.76 -41.20 28.64
N PRO A 1026 -29.63 -40.73 27.38
CA PRO A 1026 -29.38 -39.32 27.09
C PRO A 1026 -30.53 -38.43 27.60
N SER A 1027 -30.19 -37.37 28.31
CA SER A 1027 -31.17 -36.41 28.81
C SER A 1027 -31.75 -35.54 27.68
N ALA A 1028 -32.80 -34.78 27.98
CA ALA A 1028 -33.34 -33.80 27.03
C ALA A 1028 -32.30 -32.76 26.62
N ALA A 1029 -31.37 -32.40 27.50
CA ALA A 1029 -30.27 -31.48 27.19
C ALA A 1029 -29.24 -32.12 26.24
N ASP A 1030 -28.95 -33.42 26.43
CA ASP A 1030 -28.06 -34.20 25.57
C ASP A 1030 -28.63 -34.32 24.15
N LEU A 1031 -29.88 -34.76 24.02
CA LEU A 1031 -30.56 -34.91 22.72
C LEU A 1031 -30.71 -33.57 21.98
N LYS A 1032 -31.01 -32.49 22.72
CA LYS A 1032 -31.13 -31.15 22.14
C LYS A 1032 -29.80 -30.66 21.55
N LEU A 1033 -28.67 -30.86 22.24
CA LEU A 1033 -27.37 -30.50 21.71
C LEU A 1033 -27.03 -31.32 20.46
N ARG A 1034 -27.21 -32.65 20.51
CA ARG A 1034 -26.95 -33.55 19.38
C ARG A 1034 -27.70 -33.10 18.12
N SER A 1035 -29.03 -32.90 18.22
CA SER A 1035 -29.87 -32.46 17.11
C SER A 1035 -29.48 -31.09 16.56
N HIS A 1036 -29.18 -30.11 17.41
CA HIS A 1036 -28.74 -28.79 16.95
C HIS A 1036 -27.39 -28.83 16.21
N LEU A 1037 -26.42 -29.61 16.69
CA LEU A 1037 -25.12 -29.73 16.05
C LEU A 1037 -25.19 -30.49 14.72
N GLU A 1038 -26.00 -31.54 14.65
CA GLU A 1038 -26.31 -32.26 13.41
C GLU A 1038 -26.91 -31.31 12.37
N THR A 1039 -27.96 -30.57 12.74
CA THR A 1039 -28.63 -29.60 11.88
C THR A 1039 -27.66 -28.52 11.38
N ALA A 1040 -26.79 -28.01 12.25
CA ALA A 1040 -25.80 -27.00 11.88
C ALA A 1040 -24.73 -27.57 10.93
N ALA A 1041 -24.29 -28.80 11.13
CA ALA A 1041 -23.32 -29.47 10.24
C ALA A 1041 -23.92 -29.76 8.86
N GLU A 1042 -25.19 -30.18 8.79
CA GLU A 1042 -25.92 -30.35 7.53
C GLU A 1042 -26.13 -29.04 6.80
N ALA A 1043 -26.55 -27.99 7.52
CA ALA A 1043 -26.72 -26.65 6.96
C ALA A 1043 -25.39 -26.10 6.40
N ALA A 1044 -24.28 -26.28 7.12
CA ALA A 1044 -22.96 -25.91 6.64
C ALA A 1044 -22.57 -26.71 5.39
N THR A 1045 -22.83 -28.02 5.36
CA THR A 1045 -22.56 -28.89 4.20
C THR A 1045 -23.34 -28.44 2.96
N LEU A 1046 -24.62 -28.11 3.11
CA LEU A 1046 -25.44 -27.57 2.03
C LEU A 1046 -24.90 -26.21 1.55
N ALA A 1047 -24.58 -25.31 2.48
CA ALA A 1047 -24.02 -24.01 2.18
C ALA A 1047 -22.67 -24.10 1.43
N TYR A 1048 -21.80 -25.07 1.75
CA TYR A 1048 -20.58 -25.32 0.98
C TYR A 1048 -20.86 -25.74 -0.47
N ARG A 1049 -21.83 -26.64 -0.70
CA ARG A 1049 -22.22 -27.08 -2.05
C ARG A 1049 -22.74 -25.93 -2.92
N GLU A 1050 -23.51 -25.05 -2.30
CA GLU A 1050 -24.12 -23.87 -2.94
C GLU A 1050 -23.18 -22.67 -3.02
N LEU A 1051 -21.94 -22.75 -2.50
CA LEU A 1051 -20.97 -21.65 -2.40
C LEU A 1051 -21.44 -20.48 -1.51
N ARG A 1052 -22.37 -20.74 -0.59
CA ARG A 1052 -22.82 -19.78 0.44
C ARG A 1052 -21.90 -19.85 1.67
N LEU A 1053 -20.60 -19.60 1.47
CA LEU A 1053 -19.56 -19.85 2.49
C LEU A 1053 -19.74 -18.99 3.76
N GLY A 1054 -20.32 -17.80 3.66
CA GLY A 1054 -20.65 -16.96 4.82
C GLY A 1054 -21.78 -17.53 5.68
N ASP A 1055 -22.77 -18.18 5.06
CA ASP A 1055 -23.88 -18.84 5.75
C ASP A 1055 -23.37 -20.06 6.52
N ALA A 1056 -22.44 -20.83 5.93
CA ALA A 1056 -21.77 -21.94 6.61
C ALA A 1056 -21.05 -21.47 7.88
N ALA A 1057 -20.25 -20.40 7.79
CA ALA A 1057 -19.56 -19.83 8.94
C ALA A 1057 -20.53 -19.34 10.03
N SER A 1058 -21.63 -18.71 9.64
CA SER A 1058 -22.64 -18.19 10.58
C SER A 1058 -23.35 -19.30 11.34
N ALA A 1059 -23.80 -20.34 10.63
CA ALA A 1059 -24.44 -21.52 11.23
C ALA A 1059 -23.53 -22.22 12.25
N LEU A 1060 -22.23 -22.34 11.92
CA LEU A 1060 -21.25 -22.97 12.78
C LEU A 1060 -20.89 -22.11 14.00
N VAL A 1061 -20.85 -20.78 13.88
CA VAL A 1061 -20.69 -19.88 15.03
C VAL A 1061 -21.87 -19.99 15.99
N GLU A 1062 -23.09 -20.09 15.47
CA GLU A 1062 -24.30 -20.30 16.28
C GLU A 1062 -24.28 -21.65 17.00
N ALA A 1063 -23.79 -22.71 16.35
CA ALA A 1063 -23.62 -24.04 16.95
C ALA A 1063 -22.72 -24.02 18.20
N VAL A 1064 -21.66 -23.20 18.21
CA VAL A 1064 -20.77 -23.03 19.39
C VAL A 1064 -21.48 -22.37 20.57
N GLU A 1065 -22.45 -21.48 20.33
CA GLU A 1065 -23.27 -20.92 21.42
C GLU A 1065 -24.19 -21.97 22.06
N GLN A 1066 -24.69 -22.94 21.28
CA GLN A 1066 -25.47 -24.06 21.81
C GLN A 1066 -24.62 -24.95 22.71
N LEU A 1067 -23.37 -25.25 22.32
CA LEU A 1067 -22.42 -25.99 23.15
C LEU A 1067 -22.15 -25.29 24.49
N ARG A 1068 -22.04 -23.94 24.49
CA ARG A 1068 -21.91 -23.16 25.73
C ARG A 1068 -23.16 -23.28 26.61
N SER A 1069 -24.35 -23.26 26.01
CA SER A 1069 -25.59 -23.44 26.75
C SER A 1069 -25.62 -24.81 27.43
N TYR A 1070 -25.23 -25.86 26.70
CA TYR A 1070 -25.12 -27.21 27.23
C TYR A 1070 -24.09 -27.33 28.35
N GLY A 1071 -22.91 -26.72 28.23
CA GLY A 1071 -21.91 -26.70 29.30
C GLY A 1071 -22.42 -26.15 30.63
N ARG A 1072 -23.35 -25.17 30.60
CA ARG A 1072 -24.03 -24.67 31.81
C ARG A 1072 -25.01 -25.69 32.39
N SER A 1073 -25.83 -26.33 31.55
CA SER A 1073 -26.74 -27.41 31.97
C SER A 1073 -25.98 -28.61 32.53
N ALA A 1074 -24.86 -28.99 31.92
CA ALA A 1074 -23.99 -30.07 32.41
C ALA A 1074 -23.40 -29.73 33.78
N ALA A 1075 -22.90 -28.50 33.97
CA ALA A 1075 -22.41 -28.04 35.27
C ALA A 1075 -23.52 -27.97 36.34
N ALA A 1076 -24.78 -27.77 35.93
CA ALA A 1076 -25.95 -27.79 36.82
C ALA A 1076 -26.49 -29.20 37.09
N GLY A 1077 -25.92 -30.26 36.49
CA GLY A 1077 -26.34 -31.65 36.68
C GLY A 1077 -27.56 -32.07 35.84
N GLU A 1078 -27.95 -31.29 34.84
CA GLU A 1078 -29.09 -31.58 33.93
C GLU A 1078 -28.71 -32.49 32.74
N ALA A 1079 -27.42 -32.78 32.57
CA ALA A 1079 -26.89 -33.69 31.55
C ALA A 1079 -26.60 -35.07 32.17
N ALA A 1080 -27.03 -36.12 31.48
CA ALA A 1080 -26.89 -37.50 31.97
C ALA A 1080 -25.70 -38.21 31.31
N ASP A 1081 -25.49 -37.98 30.00
CA ASP A 1081 -24.49 -38.67 29.19
C ASP A 1081 -23.52 -37.68 28.52
N VAL A 1082 -22.74 -36.98 29.35
CA VAL A 1082 -21.79 -35.95 28.90
C VAL A 1082 -20.68 -36.53 27.99
N PRO A 1083 -20.05 -37.67 28.30
CA PRO A 1083 -18.96 -38.22 27.47
C PRO A 1083 -19.41 -38.60 26.05
N ALA A 1084 -20.50 -39.36 25.90
CA ALA A 1084 -20.93 -39.78 24.56
C ALA A 1084 -21.56 -38.61 23.77
N THR A 1085 -22.24 -37.69 24.46
CA THR A 1085 -22.71 -36.44 23.82
C THR A 1085 -21.54 -35.60 23.32
N LEU A 1086 -20.44 -35.50 24.09
CA LEU A 1086 -19.24 -34.80 23.65
C LEU A 1086 -18.58 -35.47 22.45
N ALA A 1087 -18.51 -36.81 22.39
CA ALA A 1087 -17.98 -37.55 21.25
C ALA A 1087 -18.78 -37.28 19.97
N ILE A 1088 -20.11 -37.38 20.03
CA ILE A 1088 -21.01 -37.08 18.88
C ILE A 1088 -20.90 -35.60 18.48
N ALA A 1089 -20.87 -34.69 19.46
CA ALA A 1089 -20.70 -33.26 19.22
C ALA A 1089 -19.39 -32.96 18.47
N LEU A 1090 -18.28 -33.58 18.89
CA LEU A 1090 -16.99 -33.43 18.20
C LEU A 1090 -17.05 -33.96 16.77
N GLY A 1091 -17.72 -35.08 16.52
CA GLY A 1091 -17.93 -35.62 15.15
C GLY A 1091 -18.62 -34.62 14.21
N HIS A 1092 -19.75 -34.04 14.64
CA HIS A 1092 -20.46 -33.01 13.86
C HIS A 1092 -19.64 -31.72 13.69
N LEU A 1093 -18.97 -31.26 14.75
CA LEU A 1093 -18.16 -30.05 14.71
C LEU A 1093 -16.94 -30.21 13.79
N VAL A 1094 -16.25 -31.36 13.81
CA VAL A 1094 -15.16 -31.68 12.87
C VAL A 1094 -15.67 -31.68 11.43
N ARG A 1095 -16.79 -32.34 11.16
CA ARG A 1095 -17.39 -32.38 9.80
C ARG A 1095 -17.75 -30.98 9.30
N GLY A 1096 -18.31 -30.14 10.17
CA GLY A 1096 -18.73 -28.79 9.81
C GLY A 1096 -17.56 -27.80 9.66
N PHE A 1097 -16.65 -27.74 10.64
CA PHE A 1097 -15.61 -26.71 10.71
C PHE A 1097 -14.30 -27.08 10.03
N SER A 1098 -13.95 -28.36 9.83
CA SER A 1098 -12.66 -28.74 9.24
C SER A 1098 -12.33 -28.03 7.91
N PRO A 1099 -13.31 -27.77 7.00
CA PRO A 1099 -13.05 -26.95 5.82
C PRO A 1099 -12.62 -25.50 6.11
N ILE A 1100 -13.15 -24.89 7.17
CA ILE A 1100 -12.90 -23.49 7.55
C ILE A 1100 -11.70 -23.36 8.49
N CYS A 1101 -11.63 -24.19 9.53
CA CYS A 1101 -10.66 -24.13 10.62
C CYS A 1101 -9.84 -25.43 10.69
N PRO A 1102 -8.97 -25.70 9.71
CA PRO A 1102 -8.30 -26.99 9.60
C PRO A 1102 -7.32 -27.26 10.75
N TYR A 1103 -6.75 -26.24 11.40
CA TYR A 1103 -5.71 -26.46 12.44
C TYR A 1103 -6.31 -26.95 13.76
N LEU A 1104 -7.22 -26.17 14.35
CA LEU A 1104 -7.90 -26.50 15.59
C LEU A 1104 -8.61 -27.84 15.48
N PHE A 1105 -9.27 -28.10 14.35
CA PHE A 1105 -10.03 -29.34 14.18
C PHE A 1105 -9.15 -30.56 13.89
N SER A 1106 -7.98 -30.38 13.26
CA SER A 1106 -6.96 -31.46 13.24
C SER A 1106 -6.44 -31.78 14.64
N LYS A 1107 -6.23 -30.75 15.48
CA LYS A 1107 -5.78 -30.95 16.87
C LYS A 1107 -6.86 -31.59 17.73
N LEU A 1108 -8.12 -31.14 17.60
CA LEU A 1108 -9.26 -31.69 18.31
C LEU A 1108 -9.50 -33.15 17.93
N GLU A 1109 -9.34 -33.51 16.66
CA GLU A 1109 -9.45 -34.89 16.22
C GLU A 1109 -8.38 -35.77 16.88
N LEU A 1110 -7.10 -35.37 16.83
CA LEU A 1110 -6.01 -36.09 17.51
C LEU A 1110 -6.26 -36.23 19.02
N TRP A 1111 -6.64 -35.12 19.66
CA TRP A 1111 -6.95 -35.07 21.08
C TRP A 1111 -8.14 -36.00 21.43
N ALA A 1112 -9.18 -36.04 20.61
CA ALA A 1112 -10.34 -36.92 20.82
C ALA A 1112 -9.94 -38.41 20.75
N ARG A 1113 -9.06 -38.78 19.80
CA ARG A 1113 -8.54 -40.16 19.69
C ARG A 1113 -7.71 -40.55 20.92
N GLU A 1114 -6.82 -39.66 21.38
CA GLU A 1114 -6.00 -39.90 22.57
C GLU A 1114 -6.82 -40.11 23.85
N HIS A 1115 -8.04 -39.55 23.90
CA HIS A 1115 -8.93 -39.61 25.06
C HIS A 1115 -10.12 -40.58 24.86
N GLY A 1116 -10.12 -41.39 23.80
CA GLY A 1116 -11.16 -42.39 23.54
C GLY A 1116 -12.55 -41.80 23.22
N LEU A 1117 -12.63 -40.56 22.74
CA LEU A 1117 -13.86 -39.83 22.40
C LEU A 1117 -14.19 -39.94 20.90
N GLU A 1118 -14.07 -41.13 20.32
CA GLU A 1118 -14.44 -41.38 18.93
C GLU A 1118 -15.95 -41.64 18.79
N GLU A 1119 -16.54 -41.18 17.70
CA GLU A 1119 -17.96 -41.44 17.40
C GLU A 1119 -18.15 -42.96 17.21
N PRO A 1120 -19.06 -43.62 17.96
CA PRO A 1120 -19.31 -45.04 17.79
C PRO A 1120 -19.77 -45.32 16.36
N ALA A 1121 -19.16 -46.31 15.70
CA ALA A 1121 -19.48 -46.66 14.32
C ALA A 1121 -21.00 -46.84 14.14
N PRO A 1122 -21.60 -46.32 13.05
CA PRO A 1122 -23.02 -46.54 12.81
C PRO A 1122 -23.29 -48.05 12.80
N ALA A 1123 -24.31 -48.48 13.55
CA ALA A 1123 -24.73 -49.87 13.55
C ALA A 1123 -24.99 -50.31 12.09
N PRO A 1124 -24.48 -51.49 11.67
CA PRO A 1124 -24.73 -51.96 10.31
C PRO A 1124 -26.24 -51.97 10.05
N PRO A 1125 -26.70 -51.57 8.84
CA PRO A 1125 -28.12 -51.52 8.55
C PRO A 1125 -28.72 -52.89 8.85
N ALA A 1126 -29.79 -52.92 9.65
CA ALA A 1126 -30.48 -54.14 10.02
C ALA A 1126 -30.79 -54.94 8.74
N SER A 1127 -30.10 -56.06 8.57
CA SER A 1127 -30.33 -56.96 7.45
C SER A 1127 -31.78 -57.41 7.51
N ALA A 1128 -32.58 -56.97 6.55
CA ALA A 1128 -33.87 -57.58 6.28
C ALA A 1128 -33.62 -59.08 6.07
N SER A 1129 -34.17 -59.89 6.96
CA SER A 1129 -34.19 -61.34 6.82
C SER A 1129 -34.86 -61.71 5.50
N SER A 1130 -34.08 -62.09 4.51
CA SER A 1130 -34.55 -62.97 3.44
C SER A 1130 -33.72 -64.23 3.52
N GLN A 1131 -34.37 -65.29 4.00
CA GLN A 1131 -33.88 -66.66 3.85
C GLN A 1131 -33.90 -66.99 2.36
N VAL A 1132 -32.73 -67.23 1.77
CA VAL A 1132 -32.60 -68.15 0.64
C VAL A 1132 -31.37 -69.03 0.92
N PRO A 1133 -31.48 -70.37 0.90
CA PRO A 1133 -30.38 -71.24 1.30
C PRO A 1133 -29.30 -71.35 0.22
N ALA A 1134 -28.06 -71.53 0.70
CA ALA A 1134 -26.88 -71.74 -0.12
C ALA A 1134 -26.98 -72.99 -1.02
N GLY A 1135 -26.61 -72.83 -2.29
CA GLY A 1135 -26.49 -73.90 -3.27
C GLY A 1135 -25.41 -73.60 -4.32
N ALA A 1136 -24.20 -74.07 -4.04
CA ALA A 1136 -23.20 -74.64 -4.96
C ALA A 1136 -22.53 -73.83 -6.11
N ALA A 1137 -21.23 -74.16 -6.26
CA ALA A 1137 -20.34 -74.08 -7.44
C ALA A 1137 -19.65 -72.72 -7.71
N ARG A 1138 -18.33 -72.58 -7.50
CA ARG A 1138 -17.15 -73.10 -8.24
C ARG A 1138 -16.79 -72.27 -9.50
N THR A 1139 -15.58 -71.67 -9.44
CA THR A 1139 -14.54 -71.50 -10.49
C THR A 1139 -14.88 -70.97 -11.89
N SER A 1140 -14.20 -69.89 -12.27
CA SER A 1140 -13.39 -69.67 -13.52
C SER A 1140 -13.48 -68.19 -13.92
N ALA A 1141 -12.39 -67.41 -13.90
CA ALA A 1141 -11.44 -67.20 -15.01
C ALA A 1141 -12.05 -66.61 -16.30
N LEU A 1142 -11.46 -65.47 -16.70
CA LEU A 1142 -11.28 -64.91 -18.05
C LEU A 1142 -12.45 -64.27 -18.82
N GLU A 1143 -12.10 -63.06 -19.34
CA GLU A 1143 -12.50 -62.42 -20.61
C GLU A 1143 -13.92 -61.86 -20.80
N ALA A 1144 -14.03 -60.53 -20.81
CA ALA A 1144 -14.23 -59.70 -22.02
C ALA A 1144 -13.95 -58.22 -21.71
#